data_AF-A0A7X7T9S4-F1
#
_entry.id   AF-A0A7X7T9S4-F1
#
_cell.length_a   1.000
_cell.length_b   1.000
_cell.length_c   1.000
_cell.angle_alpha   90.00
_cell.angle_beta   90.00
_cell.angle_gamma   90.00
#
_symmetry.space_group_name_H-M   'P 1'
#
loop_
_entity.id
_entity.type
_entity.pdbx_description
1 polymer ?
#
loop_
_entity_poly.entity_id
_entity_poly.type
_entity_poly.pdbx_seq_one_letter_code
_entity_poly.pdbx_strand_id
1 'polypeptide(L)'
;MKRVVMLMLSAVMFVPSAQAAEPANRKSNPRVKVVLDYFYSLSDKTENKILSGQFTNFGDSSNLKIMRQIHDATGQWPGLMGVDYADFRRGSITTKTPNAAAIEYWRQGGLVHVMAHLYNPANPKGGGLRDRGVDIADVLKEGTETHKRWMEQLDLIAEGLLELKTAGVVVLWRPFHEMNGGWFWWGAQKPESFIAVWRHMFDYFSNAKGLDHLLWVYGPNHGDKTAAYYAGDDFVDLVGLDAYTDFLDPEHVRGYAEIAAINKPFGFSEYGPHASSNPPGDYDYRRFLEGVQKNFPKTCYFMSWNGKWSLASNQFVKEMLDDPAVANRDDLPKELFALTPIDQQTAQLQETDKDSSGIHGPLRAHPTNGRYFTDDNGRAIYLTGAHTWNNLKDMGPNDPPAVFHYEAYLNFLAARNHNFIRLWTWELTRYGYDGKTTYAQPFPWPRTGPDKALDGKPKFDLSRLDESYFQRLRQRCVAAGKRGIYVSVMLFEGHGLHASDAPWCWNGHPFNSANNINGINGDPDGDGRGIETQMLKIPAVTTLQETYVRKVLDTLNDLDNVLYEIVNESGGYSTEWQYHIIRFIHDYEKGKARQHPVGMTFQYHRDEKVRGNNKILFDSPADWISPNPDGGYRDNPPAADDSKIILNDTDHLWGIGGNVGWVWMSFCRGMNPLFMDPYNRAQTRQTKPQDTWTDHLSGVPDLEPKWEPVRKAMGVTRMLARRFDLAAFKPLNNLASSGFCLAEPGQVYLAYLPNGPQITMDLSTVRGPCKVEWMNPIDGVIHNRSTVEGGTKRQLEIGSGGDWVVIVTKAEDSALAKQPPVEGNWKLTLEDNFDGDKLDPSKWIPGYEWGQTHNYNAYCDPANVLIENGMLRLKVEDKPSHGKKYTSAVVTSYNKFSQKYGYFEGRFKIPMAKGFWPAFWMLPYPQHWPPEIDIFETIKDDPMVYMTYHWSDNGQHKSSGKSWSDKNFSYSGDFHTYGLLWEPEKIVWYIDGAERAHFTDTKVIVNEPMYLLINFGIDADWPGPCDATTPFPSYYECDWIRVFQKN
;
A
#
# COMPACT_ATOMS: atom_id res chain seq x y z
N MET A 1 -20.80 59.83 38.44
CA MET A 1 -20.93 58.35 38.38
C MET A 1 -20.14 57.81 37.19
N LYS A 2 -18.93 57.29 37.42
CA LYS A 2 -18.18 56.39 36.51
C LYS A 2 -17.38 55.45 37.41
N ARG A 3 -17.55 54.13 37.28
CA ARG A 3 -16.75 53.12 37.99
C ARG A 3 -15.67 52.60 37.05
N VAL A 4 -14.44 52.75 37.50
CA VAL A 4 -13.21 52.14 36.98
C VAL A 4 -13.05 50.80 37.71
N VAL A 5 -12.73 49.73 36.98
CA VAL A 5 -12.31 48.44 37.55
C VAL A 5 -10.87 48.18 37.10
N MET A 6 -10.05 47.84 38.08
CA MET A 6 -8.60 47.72 38.08
C MET A 6 -8.20 46.28 37.70
N LEU A 7 -7.34 46.13 36.70
CA LEU A 7 -6.71 44.85 36.32
C LEU A 7 -5.49 44.58 37.23
N MET A 8 -5.44 43.41 37.86
CA MET A 8 -4.25 42.90 38.54
C MET A 8 -3.27 42.29 37.53
N LEU A 9 -2.00 42.70 37.60
CA LEU A 9 -0.87 42.01 37.00
C LEU A 9 -0.47 40.81 37.87
N SER A 10 -0.40 39.62 37.26
CA SER A 10 0.36 38.48 37.77
C SER A 10 1.53 38.21 36.81
N ALA A 11 2.75 38.35 37.33
CA ALA A 11 3.98 38.06 36.60
C ALA A 11 4.11 36.55 36.36
N VAL A 12 4.10 36.15 35.09
CA VAL A 12 4.47 34.79 34.68
C VAL A 12 6.00 34.71 34.65
N MET A 13 6.58 33.90 35.54
CA MET A 13 7.96 33.46 35.40
C MET A 13 8.05 32.57 34.16
N PHE A 14 8.86 32.99 33.18
CA PHE A 14 9.27 32.12 32.08
C PHE A 14 10.19 31.02 32.63
N VAL A 15 9.68 29.79 32.69
CA VAL A 15 10.53 28.59 32.71
C VAL A 15 10.88 28.31 31.25
N PRO A 16 12.16 28.17 30.87
CA PRO A 16 12.51 27.82 29.51
C PRO A 16 11.98 26.40 29.22
N SER A 17 11.13 26.26 28.20
CA SER A 17 10.70 24.96 27.70
C SER A 17 11.91 24.20 27.15
N ALA A 18 12.15 22.98 27.63
CA ALA A 18 13.12 22.08 27.03
C ALA A 18 12.79 21.92 25.53
N GLN A 19 13.78 22.10 24.67
CA GLN A 19 13.65 21.86 23.24
C GLN A 19 13.23 20.40 23.03
N ALA A 20 12.08 20.17 22.38
CA ALA A 20 11.57 18.82 22.12
C ALA A 20 12.62 17.99 21.37
N ALA A 21 12.93 16.79 21.88
CA ALA A 21 13.95 15.95 21.29
C ALA A 21 13.43 15.30 20.00
N GLU A 22 14.27 15.26 18.98
CA GLU A 22 13.93 14.64 17.71
C GLU A 22 14.56 13.24 17.62
N PRO A 23 13.83 12.23 17.12
CA PRO A 23 14.40 10.91 16.88
C PRO A 23 15.58 10.98 15.89
N ALA A 24 16.56 10.11 16.08
CA ALA A 24 17.72 9.92 15.21
C ALA A 24 17.28 9.69 13.76
N ASN A 25 16.31 8.79 13.55
CA ASN A 25 15.63 8.67 12.27
C ASN A 25 14.58 9.79 12.15
N ARG A 26 14.87 10.84 11.37
CA ARG A 26 13.97 11.98 11.13
C ARG A 26 12.67 11.61 10.40
N LYS A 27 12.61 10.41 9.81
CA LYS A 27 11.40 9.85 9.17
C LYS A 27 10.63 8.92 10.11
N SER A 28 10.98 8.87 11.40
CA SER A 28 10.29 8.03 12.37
C SER A 28 8.81 8.38 12.44
N ASN A 29 7.97 7.36 12.65
CA ASN A 29 6.57 7.59 12.85
C ASN A 29 6.35 8.42 14.13
N PRO A 30 5.24 9.17 14.23
CA PRO A 30 5.04 10.10 15.33
C PRO A 30 5.01 9.45 16.71
N ARG A 31 4.65 8.16 16.81
CA ARG A 31 4.65 7.43 18.08
C ARG A 31 6.07 7.22 18.61
N VAL A 32 7.07 7.07 17.75
CA VAL A 32 8.50 7.02 18.17
C VAL A 32 8.87 8.29 18.92
N LYS A 33 8.46 9.46 18.42
CA LYS A 33 8.70 10.74 19.10
C LYS A 33 8.00 10.79 20.45
N VAL A 34 6.75 10.35 20.55
CA VAL A 34 6.02 10.29 21.84
C VAL A 34 6.74 9.41 22.86
N VAL A 35 7.23 8.23 22.43
CA VAL A 35 8.00 7.34 23.31
C VAL A 35 9.35 7.96 23.69
N LEU A 36 10.04 8.62 22.76
CA LEU A 36 11.30 9.32 23.04
C LEU A 36 11.10 10.48 24.03
N ASP A 37 10.08 11.31 23.81
CA ASP A 37 9.71 12.42 24.69
C ASP A 37 9.36 11.91 26.09
N TYR A 38 8.74 10.73 26.20
CA TYR A 38 8.54 10.08 27.50
C TYR A 38 9.87 9.82 28.21
N PHE A 39 10.87 9.21 27.55
CA PHE A 39 12.19 8.99 28.16
C PHE A 39 12.89 10.29 28.56
N TYR A 40 12.79 11.35 27.76
CA TYR A 40 13.31 12.67 28.15
C TYR A 40 12.55 13.26 29.34
N SER A 41 11.23 13.07 29.41
CA SER A 41 10.42 13.59 30.53
C SER A 41 10.78 12.94 31.87
N LEU A 42 11.28 11.70 31.86
CA LEU A 42 11.59 10.94 33.07
C LEU A 42 12.67 11.63 33.92
N SER A 43 13.66 12.29 33.30
CA SER A 43 14.72 12.99 34.04
C SER A 43 14.22 14.20 34.84
N ASP A 44 13.06 14.76 34.47
CA ASP A 44 12.48 15.94 35.12
C ASP A 44 11.46 15.58 36.21
N LYS A 45 11.12 14.29 36.37
CA LYS A 45 10.13 13.84 37.35
C LYS A 45 10.73 13.60 38.74
N THR A 46 9.92 13.86 39.76
CA THR A 46 10.24 13.51 41.17
C THR A 46 9.78 12.11 41.56
N GLU A 47 8.77 11.57 40.86
CA GLU A 47 8.19 10.22 41.01
C GLU A 47 8.10 9.54 39.63
N ASN A 48 8.10 8.21 39.58
CA ASN A 48 8.03 7.43 38.34
C ASN A 48 9.08 7.87 37.31
N LYS A 49 10.31 8.11 37.77
CA LYS A 49 11.43 8.65 36.99
C LYS A 49 12.38 7.58 36.45
N ILE A 50 12.32 6.35 36.96
CA ILE A 50 13.14 5.22 36.51
C ILE A 50 12.21 4.11 36.01
N LEU A 51 12.17 3.87 34.70
CA LEU A 51 11.40 2.79 34.10
C LEU A 51 12.01 1.43 34.44
N SER A 52 11.23 0.55 35.06
CA SER A 52 11.65 -0.82 35.37
C SER A 52 11.71 -1.68 34.11
N GLY A 53 12.73 -2.53 33.99
CA GLY A 53 12.87 -3.41 32.84
C GLY A 53 13.46 -4.78 33.16
N GLN A 54 13.02 -5.77 32.40
CA GLN A 54 13.45 -7.16 32.55
C GLN A 54 13.69 -7.81 31.17
N PHE A 55 14.90 -8.33 30.97
CA PHE A 55 15.21 -9.18 29.83
C PHE A 55 14.61 -10.57 30.04
N THR A 56 13.97 -11.11 29.01
CA THR A 56 13.28 -12.39 29.10
C THR A 56 14.20 -13.55 28.70
N ASN A 57 14.43 -13.72 27.41
CA ASN A 57 15.22 -14.83 26.87
C ASN A 57 15.59 -14.60 25.39
N PHE A 58 16.36 -15.55 24.87
CA PHE A 58 16.92 -15.59 23.52
C PHE A 58 16.06 -16.40 22.55
N GLY A 59 15.89 -15.90 21.33
CA GLY A 59 15.31 -16.59 20.18
C GLY A 59 14.01 -17.33 20.51
N ASP A 60 13.92 -18.60 20.15
CA ASP A 60 12.72 -19.40 20.41
C ASP A 60 12.47 -19.75 21.89
N SER A 61 13.28 -19.23 22.80
CA SER A 61 13.00 -19.31 24.24
C SER A 61 12.31 -18.06 24.78
N SER A 62 12.20 -16.98 24.01
CA SER A 62 11.56 -15.73 24.45
C SER A 62 10.08 -15.95 24.78
N ASN A 63 9.65 -15.49 25.96
CA ASN A 63 8.27 -15.61 26.44
C ASN A 63 8.05 -14.72 27.67
N LEU A 64 6.79 -14.58 28.10
CA LEU A 64 6.40 -13.77 29.25
C LEU A 64 6.53 -14.46 30.62
N LYS A 65 7.17 -15.64 30.72
CA LYS A 65 7.20 -16.41 31.98
C LYS A 65 7.86 -15.64 33.12
N ILE A 66 9.02 -15.04 32.86
CA ILE A 66 9.74 -14.30 33.91
C ILE A 66 8.99 -13.01 34.29
N MET A 67 8.33 -12.36 33.33
CA MET A 67 7.48 -11.20 33.57
C MET A 67 6.33 -11.56 34.51
N ARG A 68 5.65 -12.69 34.24
CA ARG A 68 4.60 -13.24 35.12
C ARG A 68 5.14 -13.59 36.51
N GLN A 69 6.31 -14.21 36.61
CA GLN A 69 6.90 -14.55 37.91
C GLN A 69 7.16 -13.31 38.77
N ILE A 70 7.63 -12.21 38.15
CA ILE A 70 7.82 -10.94 38.85
C ILE A 70 6.48 -10.38 39.31
N HIS A 71 5.49 -10.33 38.42
CA HIS A 71 4.15 -9.86 38.77
C HIS A 71 3.51 -10.69 39.88
N ASP A 72 3.58 -12.02 39.82
CA ASP A 72 3.00 -12.90 40.83
C ASP A 72 3.66 -12.72 42.21
N ALA A 73 4.96 -12.40 42.23
CA ALA A 73 5.71 -12.16 43.46
C ALA A 73 5.53 -10.75 44.04
N THR A 74 5.29 -9.75 43.18
CA THR A 74 5.37 -8.32 43.57
C THR A 74 4.06 -7.56 43.44
N GLY A 75 3.14 -8.04 42.61
CA GLY A 75 1.97 -7.31 42.13
C GLY A 75 2.25 -6.33 41.00
N GLN A 76 3.52 -6.18 40.57
CA GLN A 76 3.95 -5.20 39.57
C GLN A 76 4.44 -5.87 38.29
N TRP A 77 4.05 -5.32 37.15
CA TRP A 77 4.61 -5.70 35.85
C TRP A 77 5.78 -4.76 35.50
N PRO A 78 6.98 -5.26 35.14
CA PRO A 78 8.05 -4.39 34.67
C PRO A 78 7.62 -3.54 33.47
N GLY A 79 7.95 -2.25 33.43
CA GLY A 79 7.49 -1.36 32.38
C GLY A 79 8.09 -1.64 30.98
N LEU A 80 9.30 -2.19 30.93
CA LEU A 80 10.04 -2.52 29.71
C LEU A 80 10.37 -4.02 29.64
N MET A 81 10.07 -4.65 28.51
CA MET A 81 10.42 -6.05 28.28
C MET A 81 11.51 -6.19 27.22
N GLY A 82 12.58 -6.92 27.56
CA GLY A 82 13.67 -7.27 26.65
C GLY A 82 13.50 -8.65 26.00
N VAL A 83 13.75 -8.74 24.68
CA VAL A 83 13.94 -9.99 23.93
C VAL A 83 15.19 -9.92 23.06
N ASP A 84 15.74 -11.07 22.70
CA ASP A 84 16.91 -11.16 21.81
C ASP A 84 16.63 -12.07 20.61
N TYR A 85 17.01 -11.65 19.41
CA TYR A 85 16.80 -12.42 18.18
C TYR A 85 17.79 -13.57 17.96
N ALA A 86 18.89 -13.66 18.70
CA ALA A 86 19.82 -14.77 18.61
C ALA A 86 19.24 -16.04 19.22
N ASP A 87 19.27 -17.16 18.49
CA ASP A 87 19.00 -18.48 19.06
C ASP A 87 20.29 -19.30 19.13
N PHE A 88 20.94 -19.25 20.30
CA PHE A 88 22.19 -19.99 20.54
C PHE A 88 22.09 -21.50 20.35
N ARG A 89 20.89 -22.10 20.49
CA ARG A 89 20.71 -23.54 20.25
C ARG A 89 20.73 -23.87 18.77
N ARG A 90 20.24 -22.95 17.93
CA ARG A 90 20.24 -23.09 16.48
C ARG A 90 21.50 -22.56 15.81
N GLY A 91 22.20 -21.64 16.47
CA GLY A 91 23.33 -20.95 15.86
C GLY A 91 22.89 -19.96 14.78
N SER A 92 21.68 -19.38 14.90
CA SER A 92 21.10 -18.49 13.90
C SER A 92 20.25 -17.38 14.53
N ILE A 93 19.86 -16.40 13.72
CA ILE A 93 18.84 -15.41 14.08
C ILE A 93 17.44 -15.99 13.89
N THR A 94 16.53 -15.71 14.82
CA THR A 94 15.09 -16.07 14.75
C THR A 94 14.26 -14.93 15.35
N THR A 95 13.21 -14.50 14.64
CA THR A 95 12.44 -13.30 15.02
C THR A 95 11.03 -13.63 15.50
N LYS A 96 10.41 -14.69 14.96
CA LYS A 96 9.00 -15.05 15.18
C LYS A 96 8.58 -15.19 16.66
N THR A 97 9.30 -15.99 17.44
CA THR A 97 8.95 -16.23 18.85
C THR A 97 9.22 -15.01 19.74
N PRO A 98 10.39 -14.34 19.63
CA PRO A 98 10.61 -13.03 20.27
C PRO A 98 9.51 -12.01 19.93
N ASN A 99 9.11 -11.93 18.66
CA ASN A 99 8.09 -10.99 18.19
C ASN A 99 6.71 -11.28 18.78
N ALA A 100 6.30 -12.54 18.84
CA ALA A 100 5.03 -12.91 19.46
C ALA A 100 4.96 -12.44 20.92
N ALA A 101 6.03 -12.62 21.69
CA ALA A 101 6.11 -12.13 23.07
C ALA A 101 6.09 -10.58 23.12
N ALA A 102 6.88 -9.92 22.27
CA ALA A 102 6.97 -8.47 22.18
C ALA A 102 5.61 -7.81 21.87
N ILE A 103 4.90 -8.33 20.85
CA ILE A 103 3.57 -7.87 20.46
C ILE A 103 2.57 -8.09 21.60
N GLU A 104 2.61 -9.25 22.25
CA GLU A 104 1.74 -9.55 23.39
C GLU A 104 1.97 -8.54 24.52
N TYR A 105 3.23 -8.24 24.85
CA TYR A 105 3.56 -7.31 25.93
C TYR A 105 3.20 -5.85 25.59
N TRP A 106 3.46 -5.42 24.36
CA TRP A 106 3.09 -4.09 23.86
C TRP A 106 1.58 -3.85 23.95
N ARG A 107 0.77 -4.83 23.51
CA ARG A 107 -0.69 -4.75 23.59
C ARG A 107 -1.24 -4.70 25.02
N GLN A 108 -0.45 -5.14 26.00
CA GLN A 108 -0.78 -5.04 27.42
C GLN A 108 -0.28 -3.74 28.05
N GLY A 109 0.22 -2.78 27.26
CA GLY A 109 0.69 -1.48 27.73
C GLY A 109 2.13 -1.50 28.24
N GLY A 110 2.98 -2.44 27.82
CA GLY A 110 4.42 -2.45 28.14
C GLY A 110 5.30 -2.01 26.96
N LEU A 111 6.40 -1.31 27.24
CA LEU A 111 7.38 -0.97 26.20
C LEU A 111 8.21 -2.20 25.82
N VAL A 112 8.76 -2.20 24.60
CA VAL A 112 9.51 -3.32 24.02
C VAL A 112 10.94 -2.91 23.70
N HIS A 113 11.89 -3.74 24.14
CA HIS A 113 13.30 -3.63 23.85
C HIS A 113 13.77 -4.90 23.11
N VAL A 114 14.37 -4.73 21.93
CA VAL A 114 14.88 -5.82 21.11
C VAL A 114 16.38 -5.62 20.92
N MET A 115 17.15 -6.69 21.15
CA MET A 115 18.58 -6.74 20.91
C MET A 115 18.92 -7.97 20.05
N ALA A 116 20.18 -8.07 19.60
CA ALA A 116 20.64 -9.24 18.86
C ALA A 116 22.10 -9.57 19.18
N HIS A 117 22.35 -10.75 19.74
CA HIS A 117 23.69 -11.32 19.79
C HIS A 117 24.08 -11.89 18.41
N LEU A 118 24.62 -11.03 17.55
CA LEU A 118 24.85 -11.32 16.13
C LEU A 118 25.88 -12.43 15.88
N TYR A 119 25.64 -13.22 14.84
CA TYR A 119 26.56 -14.26 14.38
C TYR A 119 27.59 -13.66 13.41
N ASN A 120 28.86 -14.01 13.56
CA ASN A 120 29.95 -13.41 12.79
C ASN A 120 29.86 -13.74 11.28
N PRO A 121 29.61 -12.76 10.39
CA PRO A 121 29.47 -13.02 8.96
C PRO A 121 30.81 -13.34 8.28
N ALA A 122 31.95 -13.06 8.91
CA ALA A 122 33.27 -13.38 8.35
C ALA A 122 33.61 -14.88 8.40
N ASN A 123 32.88 -15.67 9.20
CA ASN A 123 33.10 -17.09 9.32
C ASN A 123 32.25 -17.87 8.29
N PRO A 124 32.88 -18.55 7.30
CA PRO A 124 32.16 -19.25 6.24
C PRO A 124 31.43 -20.51 6.71
N LYS A 125 31.60 -20.94 7.97
CA LYS A 125 30.98 -22.15 8.55
C LYS A 125 29.81 -21.85 9.50
N GLY A 126 29.39 -20.59 9.60
CA GLY A 126 28.47 -20.11 10.64
C GLY A 126 29.28 -19.58 11.83
N GLY A 127 29.23 -18.26 12.03
CA GLY A 127 30.17 -17.54 12.90
C GLY A 127 29.75 -17.45 14.34
N GLY A 128 30.69 -17.72 15.25
CA GLY A 128 30.46 -17.62 16.68
C GLY A 128 30.37 -16.17 17.16
N LEU A 129 29.52 -15.93 18.14
CA LEU A 129 29.41 -14.67 18.87
C LEU A 129 30.77 -14.14 19.38
N ARG A 130 31.67 -15.06 19.76
CA ARG A 130 33.00 -14.77 20.34
C ARG A 130 34.17 -15.07 19.41
N ASP A 131 33.93 -15.09 18.10
CA ASP A 131 34.99 -15.30 17.11
C ASP A 131 36.08 -14.22 17.25
N ARG A 132 37.36 -14.63 17.16
CA ARG A 132 38.53 -13.76 17.34
C ARG A 132 39.18 -13.42 15.99
N GLY A 133 39.93 -12.33 15.95
CA GLY A 133 40.71 -11.93 14.76
C GLY A 133 39.84 -11.42 13.61
N VAL A 134 38.62 -10.98 13.91
CA VAL A 134 37.69 -10.41 12.93
C VAL A 134 38.02 -8.93 12.72
N ASP A 135 38.11 -8.50 11.47
CA ASP A 135 38.08 -7.07 11.12
C ASP A 135 36.64 -6.69 10.79
N ILE A 136 36.01 -5.90 11.66
CA ILE A 136 34.60 -5.52 11.48
C ILE A 136 34.36 -4.74 10.18
N ALA A 137 35.39 -4.07 9.63
CA ALA A 137 35.25 -3.34 8.37
C ALA A 137 35.02 -4.27 7.16
N ASP A 138 35.36 -5.55 7.27
CA ASP A 138 35.17 -6.52 6.19
C ASP A 138 33.69 -6.74 5.84
N VAL A 139 32.79 -6.51 6.79
CA VAL A 139 31.34 -6.66 6.54
C VAL A 139 30.79 -5.60 5.59
N LEU A 140 31.52 -4.50 5.37
CA LEU A 140 31.13 -3.42 4.45
C LEU A 140 31.78 -3.56 3.06
N LYS A 141 32.63 -4.57 2.84
CA LYS A 141 33.31 -4.78 1.55
C LYS A 141 32.36 -5.47 0.57
N GLU A 142 31.65 -4.67 -0.21
CA GLU A 142 30.73 -5.14 -1.26
C GLU A 142 31.39 -6.17 -2.19
N GLY A 143 30.59 -7.13 -2.68
CA GLY A 143 31.06 -8.21 -3.54
C GLY A 143 31.80 -9.35 -2.82
N THR A 144 32.05 -9.24 -1.51
CA THR A 144 32.61 -10.35 -0.71
C THR A 144 31.54 -11.25 -0.12
N GLU A 145 31.87 -12.51 0.11
CA GLU A 145 30.99 -13.47 0.79
C GLU A 145 30.67 -13.06 2.24
N THR A 146 31.59 -12.34 2.90
CA THR A 146 31.36 -11.77 4.23
C THR A 146 30.26 -10.70 4.19
N HIS A 147 30.34 -9.77 3.23
CA HIS A 147 29.30 -8.75 3.05
C HIS A 147 27.96 -9.37 2.65
N LYS A 148 27.95 -10.41 1.81
CA LYS A 148 26.72 -11.13 1.46
C LYS A 148 26.03 -11.74 2.69
N ARG A 149 26.76 -12.48 3.52
CA ARG A 149 26.22 -13.03 4.79
C ARG A 149 25.80 -11.96 5.79
N TRP A 150 26.48 -10.83 5.77
CA TRP A 150 26.11 -9.66 6.55
C TRP A 150 24.74 -9.13 6.13
N MET A 151 24.53 -8.90 4.83
CA MET A 151 23.26 -8.44 4.29
C MET A 151 22.14 -9.47 4.53
N GLU A 152 22.40 -10.77 4.35
CA GLU A 152 21.42 -11.83 4.65
C GLU A 152 20.95 -11.79 6.12
N GLN A 153 21.87 -11.53 7.07
CA GLN A 153 21.51 -11.40 8.48
C GLN A 153 20.72 -10.11 8.76
N LEU A 154 21.09 -9.00 8.10
CA LEU A 154 20.34 -7.74 8.19
C LEU A 154 18.93 -7.87 7.61
N ASP A 155 18.76 -8.57 6.48
CA ASP A 155 17.46 -8.85 5.87
C ASP A 155 16.55 -9.59 6.86
N LEU A 156 17.03 -10.68 7.45
CA LEU A 156 16.27 -11.48 8.43
C LEU A 156 15.83 -10.66 9.65
N ILE A 157 16.72 -9.80 10.17
CA ILE A 157 16.40 -8.91 11.29
C ILE A 157 15.37 -7.85 10.86
N ALA A 158 15.57 -7.23 9.70
CA ALA A 158 14.67 -6.21 9.17
C ALA A 158 13.26 -6.75 8.92
N GLU A 159 13.13 -7.99 8.45
CA GLU A 159 11.85 -8.69 8.32
C GLU A 159 11.15 -8.86 9.67
N GLY A 160 11.89 -9.28 10.71
CA GLY A 160 11.35 -9.36 12.07
C GLY A 160 10.93 -8.00 12.63
N LEU A 161 11.74 -6.96 12.43
CA LEU A 161 11.38 -5.61 12.87
C LEU A 161 10.18 -5.06 12.08
N LEU A 162 10.04 -5.40 10.79
CA LEU A 162 8.86 -5.03 9.99
C LEU A 162 7.57 -5.67 10.54
N GLU A 163 7.63 -6.90 11.08
CA GLU A 163 6.50 -7.51 11.77
C GLU A 163 6.06 -6.69 12.99
N LEU A 164 7.01 -6.23 13.80
CA LEU A 164 6.75 -5.35 14.96
C LEU A 164 6.20 -4.00 14.53
N LYS A 165 6.75 -3.38 13.47
CA LYS A 165 6.20 -2.18 12.83
C LYS A 165 4.72 -2.36 12.48
N THR A 166 4.42 -3.47 11.80
CA THR A 166 3.07 -3.78 11.31
C THR A 166 2.09 -4.00 12.47
N ALA A 167 2.58 -4.51 13.59
CA ALA A 167 1.82 -4.63 14.83
C ALA A 167 1.69 -3.32 15.63
N GLY A 168 2.26 -2.21 15.13
CA GLY A 168 2.23 -0.88 15.76
C GLY A 168 3.14 -0.75 16.99
N VAL A 169 4.11 -1.65 17.16
CA VAL A 169 5.04 -1.66 18.28
C VAL A 169 6.14 -0.61 18.02
N VAL A 170 6.44 0.24 19.00
CA VAL A 170 7.70 1.02 19.00
C VAL A 170 8.77 0.19 19.70
N VAL A 171 9.93 0.06 19.05
CA VAL A 171 10.99 -0.83 19.50
C VAL A 171 12.22 -0.05 19.92
N LEU A 172 12.68 -0.26 21.15
CA LEU A 172 14.03 0.13 21.56
C LEU A 172 15.00 -0.90 20.98
N TRP A 173 15.64 -0.55 19.86
CA TRP A 173 16.56 -1.39 19.11
C TRP A 173 17.99 -1.19 19.60
N ARG A 174 18.58 -2.23 20.19
CA ARG A 174 19.93 -2.19 20.77
C ARG A 174 20.87 -3.19 20.07
N PRO A 175 21.42 -2.85 18.90
CA PRO A 175 22.41 -3.68 18.22
C PRO A 175 23.81 -3.47 18.79
N PHE A 176 24.71 -4.41 18.54
CA PHE A 176 26.15 -4.27 18.77
C PHE A 176 26.56 -3.81 20.18
N HIS A 177 25.84 -4.25 21.22
CA HIS A 177 26.12 -3.86 22.60
C HIS A 177 27.50 -4.32 23.09
N GLU A 178 28.00 -3.68 24.14
CA GLU A 178 29.31 -3.97 24.77
C GLU A 178 30.51 -3.91 23.81
N MET A 179 30.45 -3.05 22.79
CA MET A 179 31.48 -2.95 21.75
C MET A 179 32.86 -2.52 22.26
N ASN A 180 32.94 -1.85 23.41
CA ASN A 180 34.20 -1.51 24.07
C ASN A 180 34.84 -2.71 24.82
N GLY A 181 34.10 -3.82 24.97
CA GLY A 181 34.59 -5.10 25.47
C GLY A 181 35.28 -5.94 24.40
N GLY A 182 36.13 -6.88 24.81
CA GLY A 182 36.94 -7.72 23.90
C GLY A 182 36.38 -9.12 23.64
N TRP A 183 35.10 -9.37 23.93
CA TRP A 183 34.51 -10.72 23.89
C TRP A 183 33.57 -10.98 22.71
N PHE A 184 32.92 -9.97 22.14
CA PHE A 184 32.14 -10.11 20.92
C PHE A 184 32.99 -9.89 19.67
N TRP A 185 32.60 -10.49 18.55
CA TRP A 185 33.34 -10.33 17.30
C TRP A 185 33.37 -8.88 16.79
N TRP A 186 32.35 -8.07 17.15
CA TRP A 186 32.30 -6.62 16.88
C TRP A 186 33.02 -5.78 17.94
N GLY A 187 33.49 -6.38 19.03
CA GLY A 187 34.07 -5.71 20.19
C GLY A 187 35.57 -5.42 20.06
N ALA A 188 36.05 -4.40 20.79
CA ALA A 188 37.43 -3.92 20.82
C ALA A 188 38.02 -3.61 19.43
N GLN A 189 37.14 -3.30 18.47
CA GLN A 189 37.50 -2.90 17.11
C GLN A 189 38.00 -1.45 17.10
N LYS A 190 38.53 -1.01 15.96
CA LYS A 190 38.81 0.43 15.76
C LYS A 190 37.49 1.21 15.85
N PRO A 191 37.41 2.28 16.66
CA PRO A 191 36.18 3.06 16.80
C PRO A 191 35.58 3.51 15.47
N GLU A 192 36.41 3.93 14.53
CA GLU A 192 35.97 4.43 13.22
C GLU A 192 35.34 3.31 12.37
N SER A 193 35.91 2.10 12.41
CA SER A 193 35.36 0.93 11.72
C SER A 193 34.01 0.51 12.31
N PHE A 194 33.89 0.52 13.65
CA PHE A 194 32.64 0.21 14.32
C PHE A 194 31.54 1.22 13.97
N ILE A 195 31.85 2.52 14.05
CA ILE A 195 30.90 3.60 13.73
C ILE A 195 30.40 3.47 12.27
N ALA A 196 31.27 3.12 11.33
CA ALA A 196 30.86 2.88 9.95
C ALA A 196 29.84 1.73 9.83
N VAL A 197 30.04 0.63 10.57
CA VAL A 197 29.14 -0.53 10.56
C VAL A 197 27.81 -0.21 11.26
N TRP A 198 27.84 0.55 12.36
CA TRP A 198 26.64 1.07 13.01
C TRP A 198 25.79 1.89 12.04
N ARG A 199 26.41 2.90 11.40
CA ARG A 199 25.73 3.79 10.46
C ARG A 199 25.20 3.03 9.25
N HIS A 200 25.92 2.03 8.75
CA HIS A 200 25.42 1.16 7.70
C HIS A 200 24.15 0.40 8.11
N MET A 201 24.11 -0.19 9.31
CA MET A 201 22.87 -0.84 9.79
C MET A 201 21.74 0.18 9.97
N PHE A 202 22.05 1.36 10.51
CA PHE A 202 21.09 2.45 10.65
C PHE A 202 20.48 2.85 9.32
N ASP A 203 21.31 3.14 8.32
CA ASP A 203 20.83 3.53 6.99
C ASP A 203 20.05 2.40 6.33
N TYR A 204 20.52 1.16 6.47
CA TYR A 204 19.82 0.02 5.91
C TYR A 204 18.44 -0.18 6.52
N PHE A 205 18.31 -0.13 7.86
CA PHE A 205 17.03 -0.33 8.55
C PHE A 205 16.12 0.89 8.41
N SER A 206 16.62 2.08 8.73
CA SER A 206 15.82 3.31 8.78
C SER A 206 15.49 3.82 7.37
N ASN A 207 16.45 3.82 6.45
CA ASN A 207 16.27 4.40 5.11
C ASN A 207 15.90 3.35 4.05
N ALA A 208 16.67 2.28 3.91
CA ALA A 208 16.44 1.31 2.82
C ALA A 208 15.23 0.40 3.09
N LYS A 209 15.02 -0.02 4.35
CA LYS A 209 13.89 -0.86 4.77
C LYS A 209 12.70 -0.09 5.32
N GLY A 210 12.83 1.23 5.50
CA GLY A 210 11.74 2.10 5.96
C GLY A 210 11.23 1.76 7.35
N LEU A 211 12.09 1.26 8.24
CA LEU A 211 11.73 0.92 9.62
C LEU A 211 11.68 2.19 10.48
N ASP A 212 10.53 2.86 10.43
CA ASP A 212 10.26 4.13 11.09
C ASP A 212 9.79 4.01 12.56
N HIS A 213 9.85 2.82 13.15
CA HIS A 213 9.31 2.52 14.50
C HIS A 213 10.40 2.19 15.54
N LEU A 214 11.67 2.49 15.21
CA LEU A 214 12.84 2.13 16.00
C LEU A 214 13.38 3.33 16.78
N LEU A 215 13.72 3.12 18.05
CA LEU A 215 14.59 3.98 18.86
C LEU A 215 15.94 3.29 19.02
N TRP A 216 17.02 3.92 18.56
CA TRP A 216 18.37 3.35 18.56
C TRP A 216 19.06 3.50 19.91
N VAL A 217 19.45 2.39 20.53
CA VAL A 217 20.04 2.36 21.87
C VAL A 217 21.53 2.02 21.79
N TYR A 218 22.40 2.95 22.18
CA TYR A 218 23.84 2.75 22.30
C TYR A 218 24.20 2.27 23.72
N GLY A 219 24.61 1.01 23.85
CA GLY A 219 24.91 0.38 25.15
C GLY A 219 26.32 -0.22 25.24
N PRO A 220 27.36 0.56 25.57
CA PRO A 220 28.68 0.04 25.94
C PRO A 220 28.69 -0.66 27.31
N ASN A 221 29.69 -1.51 27.55
CA ASN A 221 29.99 -2.03 28.88
C ASN A 221 30.61 -0.91 29.75
N HIS A 222 30.29 -0.86 31.04
CA HIS A 222 30.97 0.07 31.97
C HIS A 222 32.50 -0.13 31.95
N GLY A 223 33.26 0.93 32.20
CA GLY A 223 34.73 0.87 32.14
C GLY A 223 35.33 2.00 31.33
N ASP A 224 36.35 1.67 30.54
CA ASP A 224 37.09 2.63 29.74
C ASP A 224 36.50 2.74 28.32
N LYS A 225 36.71 3.89 27.65
CA LYS A 225 36.33 4.15 26.25
C LYS A 225 34.82 4.03 25.98
N THR A 226 34.01 4.34 26.97
CA THR A 226 32.55 4.23 26.86
C THR A 226 31.96 5.15 25.80
N ALA A 227 32.50 6.35 25.59
CA ALA A 227 32.04 7.24 24.50
C ALA A 227 32.76 7.05 23.16
N ALA A 228 33.81 6.22 23.08
CA ALA A 228 34.69 6.16 21.90
C ALA A 228 33.97 5.63 20.65
N TYR A 229 32.96 4.78 20.83
CA TYR A 229 32.24 4.10 19.75
C TYR A 229 30.90 4.77 19.40
N TYR A 230 30.62 5.94 19.96
CA TYR A 230 29.37 6.66 19.75
C TYR A 230 29.20 7.11 18.29
N ALA A 231 28.12 6.66 17.64
CA ALA A 231 27.90 6.90 16.21
C ALA A 231 27.46 8.33 15.87
N GLY A 232 27.14 9.15 16.88
CA GLY A 232 26.68 10.54 16.73
C GLY A 232 25.19 10.71 17.02
N ASP A 233 24.78 11.95 17.30
CA ASP A 233 23.42 12.29 17.76
C ASP A 233 22.32 11.96 16.76
N ASP A 234 22.65 11.90 15.47
CA ASP A 234 21.72 11.56 14.38
C ASP A 234 21.55 10.04 14.17
N PHE A 235 22.26 9.21 14.96
CA PHE A 235 22.25 7.75 14.81
C PHE A 235 21.91 7.02 16.12
N VAL A 236 21.67 7.76 17.20
CA VAL A 236 21.42 7.23 18.54
C VAL A 236 20.32 8.05 19.22
N ASP A 237 19.32 7.37 19.77
CA ASP A 237 18.21 7.96 20.51
C ASP A 237 18.40 7.88 22.03
N LEU A 238 18.86 6.73 22.53
CA LEU A 238 19.12 6.48 23.94
C LEU A 238 20.54 5.97 24.14
N VAL A 239 21.10 6.25 25.32
CA VAL A 239 22.40 5.73 25.73
C VAL A 239 22.27 4.90 27.01
N GLY A 240 23.17 3.97 27.23
CA GLY A 240 23.20 3.21 28.47
C GLY A 240 24.54 2.60 28.81
N LEU A 241 24.62 2.01 30.00
CA LEU A 241 25.74 1.17 30.40
C LEU A 241 25.25 -0.24 30.74
N ASP A 242 26.00 -1.23 30.28
CA ASP A 242 25.90 -2.60 30.74
C ASP A 242 26.82 -2.76 31.96
N ALA A 243 26.26 -3.13 33.12
CA ALA A 243 26.98 -3.19 34.38
C ALA A 243 26.61 -4.43 35.21
N TYR A 244 27.64 -5.24 35.51
CA TYR A 244 27.50 -6.43 36.36
C TYR A 244 28.28 -6.24 37.67
N THR A 245 27.60 -5.79 38.72
CA THR A 245 28.23 -5.43 40.01
C THR A 245 27.21 -5.32 41.15
N ASP A 246 27.67 -5.57 42.38
CA ASP A 246 26.90 -5.29 43.61
C ASP A 246 26.99 -3.82 44.06
N PHE A 247 27.99 -3.10 43.56
CA PHE A 247 28.38 -1.77 44.01
C PHE A 247 28.00 -0.74 42.94
N LEU A 248 26.97 0.05 43.24
CA LEU A 248 26.47 1.12 42.37
C LEU A 248 27.11 2.45 42.78
N ASP A 249 28.42 2.58 42.56
CA ASP A 249 29.20 3.80 42.78
C ASP A 249 30.16 4.07 41.62
N PRO A 250 30.71 5.29 41.49
CA PRO A 250 31.57 5.65 40.36
C PRO A 250 32.89 4.86 40.26
N GLU A 251 33.35 4.22 41.34
CA GLU A 251 34.57 3.41 41.31
C GLU A 251 34.33 2.06 40.62
N HIS A 252 33.14 1.48 40.82
CA HIS A 252 32.77 0.19 40.27
C HIS A 252 32.03 0.30 38.93
N VAL A 253 31.19 1.33 38.74
CA VAL A 253 30.51 1.63 37.46
C VAL A 253 31.21 2.81 36.78
N ARG A 254 32.40 2.53 36.24
CA ARG A 254 33.23 3.51 35.53
C ARG A 254 32.65 3.86 34.15
N GLY A 255 33.00 5.03 33.62
CA GLY A 255 32.57 5.49 32.30
C GLY A 255 31.22 6.24 32.27
N TYR A 256 30.48 6.28 33.39
CA TYR A 256 29.24 7.06 33.49
C TYR A 256 29.43 8.52 33.10
N ALA A 257 30.51 9.18 33.54
CA ALA A 257 30.75 10.59 33.23
C ALA A 257 30.88 10.87 31.72
N GLU A 258 31.48 9.95 30.96
CA GLU A 258 31.60 10.08 29.50
C GLU A 258 30.23 9.94 28.82
N ILE A 259 29.43 8.95 29.21
CA ILE A 259 28.11 8.71 28.64
C ILE A 259 27.10 9.78 29.06
N ALA A 260 27.13 10.19 30.33
CA ALA A 260 26.25 11.22 30.86
C ALA A 260 26.51 12.60 30.25
N ALA A 261 27.67 12.82 29.63
CA ALA A 261 27.96 14.02 28.86
C ALA A 261 27.25 14.04 27.49
N ILE A 262 26.82 12.89 26.98
CA ILE A 262 25.99 12.76 25.78
C ILE A 262 24.56 13.18 26.18
N ASN A 263 23.99 14.17 25.50
CA ASN A 263 22.69 14.75 25.86
C ASN A 263 21.49 13.90 25.37
N LYS A 264 21.50 12.62 25.74
CA LYS A 264 20.48 11.62 25.42
C LYS A 264 19.98 10.95 26.72
N PRO A 265 18.77 10.36 26.75
CA PRO A 265 18.28 9.67 27.93
C PRO A 265 19.21 8.51 28.29
N PHE A 266 19.64 8.48 29.56
CA PHE A 266 20.59 7.49 30.07
C PHE A 266 19.87 6.40 30.86
N GLY A 267 20.31 5.16 30.70
CA GLY A 267 19.86 4.05 31.56
C GLY A 267 20.92 2.98 31.76
N PHE A 268 20.60 2.01 32.59
CA PHE A 268 21.37 0.76 32.65
C PHE A 268 20.80 -0.19 31.60
N SER A 269 21.38 -0.17 30.38
CA SER A 269 20.90 -0.96 29.24
C SER A 269 21.00 -2.47 29.49
N GLU A 270 21.89 -2.88 30.39
CA GLU A 270 21.85 -4.14 31.12
C GLU A 270 22.32 -3.92 32.56
N TYR A 271 21.65 -4.57 33.52
CA TYR A 271 22.12 -4.68 34.89
C TYR A 271 22.02 -6.11 35.40
N GLY A 272 23.09 -6.58 36.04
CA GLY A 272 23.09 -7.82 36.80
C GLY A 272 23.81 -7.65 38.12
N PRO A 273 23.21 -7.99 39.27
CA PRO A 273 23.95 -8.01 40.53
C PRO A 273 25.00 -9.13 40.53
N HIS A 274 26.01 -9.00 41.39
CA HIS A 274 27.20 -9.84 41.44
C HIS A 274 28.03 -9.78 40.14
N ALA A 275 28.99 -10.70 39.99
CA ALA A 275 29.79 -10.83 38.79
C ALA A 275 28.98 -11.35 37.58
N SER A 276 29.53 -11.16 36.38
CA SER A 276 28.96 -11.60 35.09
C SER A 276 28.91 -13.13 34.86
N SER A 277 29.21 -13.93 35.89
CA SER A 277 29.06 -15.39 35.80
C SER A 277 28.54 -16.02 37.10
N ASN A 278 27.51 -16.86 36.97
CA ASN A 278 26.92 -17.69 38.04
C ASN A 278 26.62 -16.96 39.37
N PRO A 279 25.81 -15.88 39.34
CA PRO A 279 25.45 -15.17 40.56
C PRO A 279 24.59 -16.08 41.47
N PRO A 280 24.55 -15.84 42.79
CA PRO A 280 23.76 -16.64 43.74
C PRO A 280 22.24 -16.43 43.62
N GLY A 281 21.77 -15.22 43.24
CA GLY A 281 20.35 -14.87 43.25
C GLY A 281 19.86 -14.49 44.66
N ASP A 282 20.60 -13.63 45.35
CA ASP A 282 20.32 -13.20 46.72
C ASP A 282 20.48 -11.68 46.92
N TYR A 283 20.60 -10.92 45.82
CA TYR A 283 20.88 -9.50 45.87
C TYR A 283 19.68 -8.70 46.37
N ASP A 284 19.93 -7.68 47.21
CA ASP A 284 18.92 -6.74 47.68
C ASP A 284 18.73 -5.60 46.66
N TYR A 285 17.65 -5.66 45.87
CA TYR A 285 17.41 -4.68 44.81
C TYR A 285 17.15 -3.24 45.29
N ARG A 286 16.90 -3.02 46.58
CA ARG A 286 16.84 -1.65 47.14
C ARG A 286 18.20 -0.97 47.04
N ARG A 287 19.30 -1.72 47.18
CA ARG A 287 20.67 -1.20 47.07
C ARG A 287 20.99 -0.71 45.66
N PHE A 288 20.43 -1.38 44.63
CA PHE A 288 20.52 -0.90 43.26
C PHE A 288 19.86 0.47 43.13
N LEU A 289 18.60 0.59 43.58
CA LEU A 289 17.85 1.84 43.49
C LEU A 289 18.53 2.98 44.27
N GLU A 290 18.95 2.73 45.51
CA GLU A 290 19.68 3.68 46.35
C GLU A 290 20.98 4.16 45.68
N GLY A 291 21.76 3.23 45.13
CA GLY A 291 23.01 3.55 44.45
C GLY A 291 22.79 4.34 43.15
N VAL A 292 21.78 3.96 42.37
CA VAL A 292 21.36 4.69 41.15
C VAL A 292 20.96 6.11 41.47
N GLN A 293 20.05 6.31 42.43
CA GLN A 293 19.59 7.64 42.80
C GLN A 293 20.72 8.52 43.36
N LYS A 294 21.67 7.92 44.10
CA LYS A 294 22.78 8.65 44.70
C LYS A 294 23.88 9.02 43.71
N ASN A 295 24.26 8.09 42.84
CA ASN A 295 25.49 8.19 42.06
C ASN A 295 25.25 8.35 40.54
N PHE A 296 24.07 7.99 40.05
CA PHE A 296 23.72 8.00 38.62
C PHE A 296 22.40 8.74 38.36
N PRO A 297 22.31 10.04 38.70
CA PRO A 297 21.05 10.77 38.75
C PRO A 297 20.35 10.95 37.40
N LYS A 298 21.02 10.72 36.27
CA LYS A 298 20.41 10.77 34.92
C LYS A 298 19.72 9.47 34.50
N THR A 299 19.77 8.41 35.32
CA THR A 299 19.14 7.14 34.98
C THR A 299 17.63 7.29 34.88
N CYS A 300 17.09 6.97 33.71
CA CYS A 300 15.65 6.99 33.41
C CYS A 300 15.07 5.60 33.10
N TYR A 301 15.91 4.59 32.89
CA TYR A 301 15.47 3.18 32.77
C TYR A 301 16.58 2.22 33.19
N PHE A 302 16.20 0.97 33.45
CA PHE A 302 17.14 -0.14 33.54
C PHE A 302 16.57 -1.41 32.92
N MET A 303 17.45 -2.36 32.60
CA MET A 303 17.08 -3.69 32.12
C MET A 303 17.81 -4.75 32.94
N SER A 304 17.12 -5.40 33.89
CA SER A 304 17.70 -6.53 34.63
C SER A 304 17.88 -7.73 33.69
N TRP A 305 19.05 -8.38 33.75
CA TRP A 305 19.31 -9.59 32.95
C TRP A 305 18.49 -10.80 33.43
N ASN A 306 18.44 -11.87 32.65
CA ASN A 306 17.62 -13.03 32.98
C ASN A 306 18.34 -14.03 33.92
N GLY A 307 17.68 -15.16 34.21
CA GLY A 307 18.25 -16.19 35.09
C GLY A 307 18.44 -15.68 36.51
N LYS A 308 19.58 -15.97 37.13
CA LYS A 308 19.87 -15.58 38.52
C LYS A 308 20.19 -14.08 38.71
N TRP A 309 20.33 -13.33 37.63
CA TRP A 309 20.39 -11.86 37.66
C TRP A 309 19.02 -11.21 37.67
N SER A 310 17.96 -11.96 37.38
CA SER A 310 16.62 -11.40 37.19
C SER A 310 16.04 -10.83 38.47
N LEU A 311 15.11 -9.89 38.28
CA LEU A 311 14.20 -9.43 39.33
C LEU A 311 13.43 -10.61 39.95
N ALA A 312 13.12 -11.67 39.18
CA ALA A 312 12.41 -12.84 39.69
C ALA A 312 13.22 -13.70 40.68
N SER A 313 14.55 -13.53 40.72
CA SER A 313 15.46 -14.43 41.46
C SER A 313 16.22 -13.74 42.58
N ASN A 314 15.88 -12.50 42.94
CA ASN A 314 16.61 -11.71 43.92
C ASN A 314 15.66 -11.14 44.99
N GLN A 315 16.21 -10.47 45.99
CA GLN A 315 15.49 -10.07 47.19
C GLN A 315 15.00 -8.62 47.12
N PHE A 316 13.96 -8.32 47.89
CA PHE A 316 13.37 -6.99 48.06
C PHE A 316 12.94 -6.31 46.75
N VAL A 317 12.60 -7.11 45.74
CA VAL A 317 12.20 -6.62 44.41
C VAL A 317 10.85 -5.93 44.49
N LYS A 318 9.91 -6.43 45.31
CA LYS A 318 8.62 -5.76 45.51
C LYS A 318 8.83 -4.36 46.08
N GLU A 319 9.67 -4.23 47.11
CA GLU A 319 10.00 -2.97 47.75
C GLU A 319 10.68 -2.00 46.78
N MET A 320 11.53 -2.49 45.88
CA MET A 320 12.14 -1.67 44.83
C MET A 320 11.11 -1.24 43.77
N LEU A 321 10.25 -2.14 43.30
CA LEU A 321 9.23 -1.82 42.28
C LEU A 321 8.10 -0.93 42.83
N ASP A 322 7.78 -1.01 44.13
CA ASP A 322 6.80 -0.15 44.79
C ASP A 322 7.38 1.22 45.19
N ASP A 323 8.69 1.44 45.03
CA ASP A 323 9.30 2.73 45.35
C ASP A 323 8.74 3.83 44.43
N PRO A 324 8.33 5.00 44.96
CA PRO A 324 7.75 6.08 44.16
C PRO A 324 8.62 6.59 43.02
N ALA A 325 9.94 6.33 43.02
CA ALA A 325 10.80 6.70 41.91
C ALA A 325 10.72 5.75 40.71
N VAL A 326 10.16 4.55 40.87
CA VAL A 326 10.16 3.49 39.85
C VAL A 326 8.82 3.47 39.10
N ALA A 327 8.88 3.58 37.78
CA ALA A 327 7.72 3.44 36.91
C ALA A 327 7.61 1.98 36.43
N ASN A 328 6.47 1.35 36.72
CA ASN A 328 6.10 0.02 36.21
C ASN A 328 5.15 0.14 35.02
N ARG A 329 4.75 -1.00 34.45
CA ARG A 329 3.89 -1.04 33.26
C ARG A 329 2.59 -0.25 33.44
N ASP A 330 1.96 -0.38 34.60
CA ASP A 330 0.66 0.24 34.86
C ASP A 330 0.78 1.75 35.15
N ASP A 331 2.01 2.24 35.41
CA ASP A 331 2.33 3.67 35.54
C ASP A 331 2.61 4.35 34.20
N LEU A 332 2.74 3.57 33.13
CA LEU A 332 3.04 4.11 31.81
C LEU A 332 1.87 4.94 31.28
N PRO A 333 2.13 6.16 30.76
CA PRO A 333 1.10 6.98 30.14
C PRO A 333 0.42 6.21 29.02
N LYS A 334 -0.92 6.16 29.04
CA LYS A 334 -1.70 5.42 28.05
C LYS A 334 -1.48 5.99 26.65
N GLU A 335 -1.10 7.25 26.53
CA GLU A 335 -0.78 7.96 25.29
C GLU A 335 0.40 7.33 24.53
N LEU A 336 1.29 6.61 25.22
CA LEU A 336 2.38 5.85 24.59
C LEU A 336 1.85 4.71 23.71
N PHE A 337 0.71 4.15 24.10
CA PHE A 337 0.05 3.00 23.47
C PHE A 337 -1.25 3.40 22.77
N ALA A 338 -1.74 4.60 23.05
CA ALA A 338 -2.87 5.17 22.38
C ALA A 338 -2.54 5.21 20.90
N LEU A 339 -3.48 4.68 20.14
CA LEU A 339 -3.66 5.08 18.76
C LEU A 339 -3.65 6.62 18.77
N THR A 340 -2.58 7.21 18.24
CA THR A 340 -2.37 8.65 18.20
C THR A 340 -3.57 9.33 17.54
N PRO A 341 -3.75 10.65 17.67
CA PRO A 341 -4.63 11.38 16.77
C PRO A 341 -4.31 11.11 15.30
N ILE A 342 -3.12 10.58 14.94
CA ILE A 342 -2.81 10.05 13.60
C ILE A 342 -3.42 8.69 13.31
N ASP A 343 -3.79 7.87 14.29
CA ASP A 343 -4.59 6.65 14.10
C ASP A 343 -6.09 6.98 14.03
N GLN A 344 -6.56 8.03 14.73
CA GLN A 344 -7.89 8.63 14.51
C GLN A 344 -7.94 9.45 13.23
N GLN A 345 -6.84 10.08 12.82
CA GLN A 345 -6.64 10.72 11.55
C GLN A 345 -6.25 9.70 10.50
N THR A 346 -5.92 8.44 10.81
CA THR A 346 -5.91 7.34 9.83
C THR A 346 -7.32 6.78 9.67
N ALA A 347 -8.19 6.92 10.68
CA ALA A 347 -9.63 6.72 10.58
C ALA A 347 -10.38 7.91 9.91
N GLN A 348 -9.86 9.14 10.03
CA GLN A 348 -10.36 10.34 9.33
C GLN A 348 -9.67 10.55 7.97
N LEU A 349 -8.42 10.13 7.79
CA LEU A 349 -7.77 9.91 6.49
C LEU A 349 -8.35 8.66 5.82
N GLN A 350 -9.03 7.75 6.53
CA GLN A 350 -9.91 6.75 5.89
C GLN A 350 -11.21 7.38 5.34
N GLU A 351 -11.58 8.58 5.80
CA GLU A 351 -12.64 9.39 5.16
C GLU A 351 -12.09 10.34 4.07
N THR A 352 -10.82 10.77 4.14
CA THR A 352 -10.22 11.69 3.15
C THR A 352 -9.25 11.05 2.13
N ASP A 353 -8.84 9.78 2.27
CA ASP A 353 -8.16 8.98 1.21
C ASP A 353 -9.18 8.39 0.21
N LYS A 354 -10.49 8.62 0.40
CA LYS A 354 -11.49 8.21 -0.59
C LYS A 354 -11.18 8.79 -1.98
N ASP A 355 -10.64 10.01 -2.06
CA ASP A 355 -10.45 10.72 -3.34
C ASP A 355 -9.18 10.34 -4.15
N SER A 356 -8.13 9.76 -3.54
CA SER A 356 -6.89 9.41 -4.28
C SER A 356 -6.90 8.08 -5.03
N SER A 357 -7.86 7.23 -4.70
CA SER A 357 -8.09 5.94 -5.35
C SER A 357 -8.78 6.06 -6.72
N GLY A 358 -9.48 7.17 -6.96
CA GLY A 358 -10.45 7.31 -8.05
C GLY A 358 -11.66 6.39 -7.92
N ILE A 359 -11.99 5.93 -6.70
CA ILE A 359 -13.17 5.12 -6.35
C ILE A 359 -14.08 5.98 -5.49
N HIS A 360 -15.31 6.23 -5.95
CA HIS A 360 -16.21 7.16 -5.27
C HIS A 360 -17.51 6.48 -4.88
N GLY A 361 -17.62 5.99 -3.65
CA GLY A 361 -18.81 5.24 -3.22
C GLY A 361 -18.85 3.78 -3.72
N PRO A 362 -19.72 2.95 -3.11
CA PRO A 362 -19.82 1.54 -3.45
C PRO A 362 -20.34 1.38 -4.88
N LEU A 363 -19.80 0.35 -5.56
CA LEU A 363 -20.27 -0.02 -6.88
C LEU A 363 -21.75 -0.41 -6.87
N ARG A 364 -22.41 -0.21 -8.00
CA ARG A 364 -23.79 -0.63 -8.29
C ARG A 364 -23.95 -0.82 -9.79
N ALA A 365 -25.02 -1.47 -10.23
CA ALA A 365 -25.29 -1.58 -11.66
C ALA A 365 -25.46 -0.19 -12.31
N HIS A 366 -24.82 0.02 -13.46
CA HIS A 366 -24.95 1.27 -14.18
C HIS A 366 -26.39 1.45 -14.69
N PRO A 367 -27.06 2.59 -14.43
CA PRO A 367 -28.50 2.73 -14.64
C PRO A 367 -28.94 2.65 -16.10
N THR A 368 -28.07 3.01 -17.04
CA THR A 368 -28.37 2.96 -18.49
C THR A 368 -27.67 1.83 -19.23
N ASN A 369 -26.76 1.09 -18.57
CA ASN A 369 -26.03 -0.01 -19.19
C ASN A 369 -25.67 -1.08 -18.14
N GLY A 370 -26.62 -1.97 -17.84
CA GLY A 370 -26.49 -3.01 -16.79
C GLY A 370 -25.38 -4.06 -16.99
N ARG A 371 -24.53 -3.90 -18.02
CA ARG A 371 -23.32 -4.71 -18.27
C ARG A 371 -22.13 -4.29 -17.41
N TYR A 372 -22.14 -3.04 -16.92
CA TYR A 372 -21.05 -2.45 -16.17
C TYR A 372 -21.51 -1.94 -14.82
N PHE A 373 -20.55 -1.81 -13.91
CA PHE A 373 -20.79 -1.12 -12.65
C PHE A 373 -20.76 0.40 -12.86
N THR A 374 -21.19 1.13 -11.83
CA THR A 374 -20.97 2.55 -11.65
C THR A 374 -20.78 2.85 -10.18
N ASP A 375 -20.20 4.00 -9.89
CA ASP A 375 -20.04 4.53 -8.54
C ASP A 375 -20.78 5.88 -8.44
N ASP A 376 -20.49 6.69 -7.41
CA ASP A 376 -21.10 8.00 -7.17
C ASP A 376 -20.76 9.05 -8.23
N ASN A 377 -19.73 8.81 -9.06
CA ASN A 377 -19.44 9.66 -10.21
C ASN A 377 -20.29 9.31 -11.45
N GLY A 378 -21.08 8.24 -11.40
CA GLY A 378 -22.02 7.89 -12.45
C GLY A 378 -21.39 7.43 -13.77
N ARG A 379 -20.07 7.18 -13.80
CA ARG A 379 -19.38 6.64 -14.97
C ARG A 379 -19.50 5.12 -15.00
N ALA A 380 -19.58 4.52 -16.20
CA ALA A 380 -19.41 3.08 -16.35
C ALA A 380 -18.00 2.64 -15.95
N ILE A 381 -17.94 1.67 -15.03
CA ILE A 381 -16.72 1.08 -14.47
C ILE A 381 -16.59 -0.34 -15.01
N TYR A 382 -15.48 -0.57 -15.71
CA TYR A 382 -15.05 -1.87 -16.18
C TYR A 382 -14.05 -2.46 -15.19
N LEU A 383 -14.34 -3.67 -14.72
CA LEU A 383 -13.49 -4.41 -13.78
C LEU A 383 -12.65 -5.44 -14.54
N THR A 384 -11.35 -5.40 -14.31
CA THR A 384 -10.43 -6.40 -14.84
C THR A 384 -9.18 -6.52 -13.98
N GLY A 385 -8.70 -7.74 -13.81
CA GLY A 385 -7.44 -7.99 -13.12
C GLY A 385 -7.15 -9.46 -12.94
N ALA A 386 -6.25 -9.77 -12.01
CA ALA A 386 -5.80 -11.14 -11.77
C ALA A 386 -5.80 -11.51 -10.28
N HIS A 387 -6.08 -12.77 -9.96
CA HIS A 387 -6.21 -13.27 -8.60
C HIS A 387 -5.57 -14.65 -8.41
N THR A 388 -5.43 -15.06 -7.14
CA THR A 388 -4.83 -16.33 -6.71
C THR A 388 -5.34 -16.73 -5.33
N TRP A 389 -5.22 -18.01 -4.97
CA TRP A 389 -5.82 -18.60 -3.76
C TRP A 389 -5.30 -18.04 -2.43
N ASN A 390 -4.04 -17.62 -2.37
CA ASN A 390 -3.35 -17.41 -1.10
C ASN A 390 -3.46 -15.96 -0.58
N ASN A 391 -4.35 -15.16 -1.17
CA ASN A 391 -4.30 -13.71 -1.06
C ASN A 391 -5.23 -13.11 0.02
N LEU A 392 -6.01 -13.91 0.75
CA LEU A 392 -6.58 -13.51 2.03
C LEU A 392 -6.12 -14.48 3.12
N LYS A 393 -6.26 -15.79 2.88
CA LYS A 393 -5.62 -16.83 3.69
C LYS A 393 -4.28 -17.25 3.11
N ASP A 394 -3.28 -17.36 3.96
CA ASP A 394 -2.01 -17.98 3.63
C ASP A 394 -2.25 -19.48 3.42
N MET A 395 -1.75 -20.05 2.31
CA MET A 395 -1.90 -21.47 2.01
C MET A 395 -0.60 -22.08 1.49
N GLY A 396 -0.37 -23.36 1.75
CA GLY A 396 0.84 -24.04 1.29
C GLY A 396 0.99 -25.47 1.82
N PRO A 397 2.07 -26.16 1.41
CA PRO A 397 2.30 -27.56 1.79
C PRO A 397 2.75 -27.75 3.24
N ASN A 398 3.12 -26.67 3.93
CA ASN A 398 3.65 -26.67 5.29
C ASN A 398 2.61 -26.15 6.28
N ASP A 399 2.74 -26.56 7.55
CA ASP A 399 1.96 -26.04 8.67
C ASP A 399 2.89 -25.42 9.72
N PRO A 400 2.84 -24.09 9.96
CA PRO A 400 1.99 -23.11 9.29
C PRO A 400 2.40 -22.88 7.82
N PRO A 401 1.45 -22.52 6.93
CA PRO A 401 1.77 -22.11 5.56
C PRO A 401 2.56 -20.80 5.56
N ALA A 402 3.33 -20.59 4.49
CA ALA A 402 4.12 -19.38 4.27
C ALA A 402 3.23 -18.15 4.06
N VAL A 403 3.72 -16.99 4.49
CA VAL A 403 2.98 -15.73 4.43
C VAL A 403 2.95 -15.19 3.00
N PHE A 404 1.76 -14.79 2.54
CA PHE A 404 1.57 -14.17 1.23
C PHE A 404 2.06 -12.71 1.20
N HIS A 405 2.98 -12.38 0.29
CA HIS A 405 3.49 -11.02 0.07
C HIS A 405 2.48 -10.09 -0.62
N TYR A 406 1.46 -9.65 0.11
CA TYR A 406 0.29 -8.96 -0.45
C TYR A 406 0.58 -7.60 -1.09
N GLU A 407 1.42 -6.76 -0.48
CA GLU A 407 1.76 -5.44 -1.03
C GLU A 407 2.49 -5.55 -2.38
N ALA A 408 3.39 -6.53 -2.51
CA ALA A 408 4.11 -6.79 -3.76
C ALA A 408 3.16 -7.25 -4.86
N TYR A 409 2.20 -8.12 -4.51
CA TYR A 409 1.12 -8.54 -5.40
C TYR A 409 0.26 -7.35 -5.88
N LEU A 410 -0.14 -6.44 -4.99
CA LEU A 410 -0.92 -5.27 -5.42
C LEU A 410 -0.12 -4.31 -6.31
N ASN A 411 1.17 -4.08 -6.02
CA ASN A 411 2.05 -3.27 -6.87
C ASN A 411 2.23 -3.91 -8.26
N PHE A 412 2.35 -5.23 -8.31
CA PHE A 412 2.43 -5.99 -9.55
C PHE A 412 1.22 -5.79 -10.47
N LEU A 413 0.02 -5.78 -9.88
CA LEU A 413 -1.24 -5.56 -10.59
C LEU A 413 -1.40 -4.10 -11.03
N ALA A 414 -1.10 -3.15 -10.14
CA ALA A 414 -1.17 -1.72 -10.44
C ALA A 414 -0.25 -1.34 -11.62
N ALA A 415 0.97 -1.90 -11.67
CA ALA A 415 1.92 -1.70 -12.78
C ALA A 415 1.42 -2.24 -14.13
N ARG A 416 0.35 -3.05 -14.14
CA ARG A 416 -0.28 -3.61 -15.35
C ARG A 416 -1.67 -3.02 -15.61
N ASN A 417 -1.99 -1.91 -14.94
CA ASN A 417 -3.28 -1.24 -15.07
C ASN A 417 -4.47 -2.15 -14.73
N HIS A 418 -4.32 -3.06 -13.75
CA HIS A 418 -5.44 -3.87 -13.22
C HIS A 418 -6.17 -3.10 -12.11
N ASN A 419 -7.46 -3.40 -11.93
CA ASN A 419 -8.31 -2.76 -10.93
C ASN A 419 -9.27 -3.70 -10.19
N PHE A 420 -9.09 -5.00 -10.30
CA PHE A 420 -10.00 -5.94 -9.67
C PHE A 420 -9.31 -7.25 -9.26
N ILE A 421 -9.65 -7.74 -8.06
CA ILE A 421 -9.15 -8.99 -7.49
C ILE A 421 -10.27 -9.74 -6.74
N ARG A 422 -10.14 -11.05 -6.59
CA ARG A 422 -10.88 -11.87 -5.61
C ARG A 422 -9.99 -12.10 -4.38
N LEU A 423 -10.51 -11.88 -3.18
CA LEU A 423 -9.87 -12.27 -1.91
C LEU A 423 -10.40 -13.63 -1.47
N TRP A 424 -9.53 -14.64 -1.51
CA TRP A 424 -9.88 -16.04 -1.31
C TRP A 424 -9.92 -16.46 0.16
N THR A 425 -11.06 -17.03 0.57
CA THR A 425 -11.19 -17.73 1.84
C THR A 425 -11.15 -19.24 1.64
N TRP A 426 -10.77 -19.97 2.69
CA TRP A 426 -10.71 -21.43 2.67
C TRP A 426 -11.22 -21.99 4.01
N GLU A 427 -12.22 -22.86 3.99
CA GLU A 427 -12.88 -23.30 5.23
C GLU A 427 -12.19 -24.49 5.90
N LEU A 428 -11.39 -25.26 5.15
CA LEU A 428 -10.66 -26.41 5.67
C LEU A 428 -9.27 -26.01 6.21
N THR A 429 -8.91 -26.46 7.41
CA THR A 429 -7.58 -26.22 8.00
C THR A 429 -6.48 -27.00 7.28
N ARG A 430 -6.88 -28.12 6.70
CA ARG A 430 -6.07 -29.03 5.91
C ARG A 430 -6.98 -29.73 4.92
N TYR A 431 -6.53 -29.84 3.68
CA TYR A 431 -7.23 -30.57 2.62
C TYR A 431 -6.25 -31.29 1.70
N GLY A 432 -6.72 -32.32 1.02
CA GLY A 432 -5.95 -33.11 0.06
C GLY A 432 -6.56 -32.99 -1.34
N TYR A 433 -5.77 -32.62 -2.34
CA TYR A 433 -6.21 -32.54 -3.73
C TYR A 433 -5.08 -32.96 -4.68
N ASP A 434 -5.39 -33.81 -5.66
CA ASP A 434 -4.43 -34.39 -6.62
C ASP A 434 -3.18 -35.01 -5.95
N GLY A 435 -3.39 -35.70 -4.82
CA GLY A 435 -2.31 -36.34 -4.06
C GLY A 435 -1.41 -35.37 -3.28
N LYS A 436 -1.74 -34.07 -3.23
CA LYS A 436 -1.03 -33.04 -2.46
C LYS A 436 -1.85 -32.63 -1.24
N THR A 437 -1.18 -32.48 -0.10
CA THR A 437 -1.78 -31.91 1.11
C THR A 437 -1.46 -30.42 1.18
N THR A 438 -2.47 -29.60 1.45
CA THR A 438 -2.34 -28.15 1.64
C THR A 438 -2.98 -27.73 2.97
N TYR A 439 -2.32 -26.80 3.65
CA TYR A 439 -2.78 -26.17 4.88
C TYR A 439 -3.17 -24.71 4.59
N ALA A 440 -4.15 -24.19 5.33
CA ALA A 440 -4.62 -22.81 5.20
C ALA A 440 -4.77 -22.13 6.57
N GLN A 441 -4.51 -20.83 6.66
CA GLN A 441 -4.76 -19.99 7.86
C GLN A 441 -4.76 -18.49 7.47
N PRO A 442 -5.24 -17.54 8.30
CA PRO A 442 -5.95 -17.69 9.57
C PRO A 442 -7.44 -18.09 9.40
N PHE A 443 -8.16 -18.29 10.51
CA PHE A 443 -9.59 -18.62 10.53
C PHE A 443 -10.39 -17.58 11.33
N PRO A 444 -11.68 -17.37 11.02
CA PRO A 444 -12.53 -16.43 11.75
C PRO A 444 -12.90 -16.91 13.17
N TRP A 445 -12.63 -18.17 13.50
CA TRP A 445 -12.92 -18.77 14.80
C TRP A 445 -11.60 -18.99 15.57
N PRO A 446 -11.48 -18.53 16.83
CA PRO A 446 -10.28 -18.71 17.61
C PRO A 446 -10.14 -20.17 18.08
N ARG A 447 -8.90 -20.63 18.20
CA ARG A 447 -8.55 -21.97 18.71
C ARG A 447 -8.20 -21.92 20.19
N THR A 448 -9.21 -21.79 21.04
CA THR A 448 -9.07 -21.65 22.50
C THR A 448 -9.60 -22.85 23.29
N GLY A 449 -10.09 -23.89 22.61
CA GLY A 449 -10.62 -25.08 23.27
C GLY A 449 -9.55 -25.86 24.06
N PRO A 450 -9.89 -26.43 25.23
CA PRO A 450 -8.93 -27.18 26.05
C PRO A 450 -8.54 -28.53 25.42
N ASP A 451 -9.40 -29.11 24.59
CA ASP A 451 -9.17 -30.36 23.87
C ASP A 451 -8.54 -30.12 22.49
N LYS A 452 -7.97 -31.18 21.91
CA LYS A 452 -7.43 -31.16 20.55
C LYS A 452 -8.51 -31.47 19.50
N ALA A 453 -8.45 -30.75 18.37
CA ALA A 453 -9.13 -31.05 17.12
C ALA A 453 -8.43 -32.19 16.37
N LEU A 454 -9.01 -32.63 15.25
CA LEU A 454 -8.48 -33.73 14.43
C LEU A 454 -7.12 -33.44 13.79
N ASP A 455 -6.74 -32.17 13.67
CA ASP A 455 -5.42 -31.73 13.23
C ASP A 455 -4.39 -31.61 14.37
N GLY A 456 -4.76 -31.99 15.59
CA GLY A 456 -3.88 -32.00 16.76
C GLY A 456 -3.70 -30.64 17.45
N LYS A 457 -4.28 -29.57 16.91
CA LYS A 457 -4.29 -28.22 17.51
C LYS A 457 -5.50 -28.04 18.44
N PRO A 458 -5.56 -26.99 19.29
CA PRO A 458 -6.74 -26.72 20.09
C PRO A 458 -8.02 -26.64 19.25
N LYS A 459 -9.13 -27.14 19.79
CA LYS A 459 -10.46 -27.03 19.18
C LYS A 459 -10.87 -25.57 19.02
N PHE A 460 -11.68 -25.32 17.99
CA PHE A 460 -12.29 -24.02 17.75
C PHE A 460 -13.34 -23.69 18.82
N ASP A 461 -13.40 -22.42 19.21
CA ASP A 461 -14.53 -21.83 19.93
C ASP A 461 -15.38 -21.03 18.95
N LEU A 462 -16.47 -21.64 18.48
CA LEU A 462 -17.40 -21.05 17.53
C LEU A 462 -18.34 -20.01 18.17
N SER A 463 -18.30 -19.84 19.50
CA SER A 463 -19.09 -18.80 20.17
C SER A 463 -18.45 -17.41 20.07
N ARG A 464 -17.22 -17.33 19.56
CA ARG A 464 -16.42 -16.11 19.47
C ARG A 464 -15.81 -15.97 18.08
N LEU A 465 -15.65 -14.73 17.65
CA LEU A 465 -14.94 -14.39 16.42
C LEU A 465 -13.52 -13.93 16.74
N ASP A 466 -12.55 -14.34 15.94
CA ASP A 466 -11.14 -13.95 16.05
C ASP A 466 -10.93 -12.61 15.36
N GLU A 467 -10.78 -11.54 16.16
CA GLU A 467 -10.63 -10.18 15.65
C GLU A 467 -9.42 -10.02 14.71
N SER A 468 -8.36 -10.82 14.88
CA SER A 468 -7.16 -10.74 14.03
C SER A 468 -7.44 -11.12 12.57
N TYR A 469 -8.39 -12.03 12.33
CA TYR A 469 -8.85 -12.38 11.00
C TYR A 469 -9.50 -11.19 10.29
N PHE A 470 -10.40 -10.50 11.00
CA PHE A 470 -11.14 -9.35 10.47
C PHE A 470 -10.26 -8.12 10.28
N GLN A 471 -9.29 -7.90 11.17
CA GLN A 471 -8.26 -6.88 10.99
C GLN A 471 -7.46 -7.12 9.71
N ARG A 472 -7.02 -8.36 9.47
CA ARG A 472 -6.32 -8.72 8.23
C ARG A 472 -7.19 -8.53 6.99
N LEU A 473 -8.45 -8.95 7.04
CA LEU A 473 -9.41 -8.76 5.95
C LEU A 473 -9.55 -7.27 5.59
N ARG A 474 -9.79 -6.42 6.60
CA ARG A 474 -9.88 -4.96 6.42
C ARG A 474 -8.60 -4.37 5.84
N GLN A 475 -7.45 -4.70 6.41
CA GLN A 475 -6.14 -4.21 5.95
C GLN A 475 -5.92 -4.54 4.46
N ARG A 476 -6.27 -5.76 4.03
CA ARG A 476 -6.12 -6.16 2.63
C ARG A 476 -7.07 -5.40 1.68
N CYS A 477 -8.30 -5.14 2.11
CA CYS A 477 -9.25 -4.35 1.32
C CYS A 477 -8.80 -2.88 1.21
N VAL A 478 -8.35 -2.29 2.32
CA VAL A 478 -7.83 -0.91 2.35
C VAL A 478 -6.58 -0.75 1.48
N ALA A 479 -5.63 -1.68 1.56
CA ALA A 479 -4.40 -1.63 0.76
C ALA A 479 -4.68 -1.74 -0.76
N ALA A 480 -5.69 -2.51 -1.15
CA ALA A 480 -6.16 -2.57 -2.54
C ALA A 480 -6.87 -1.27 -2.95
N GLY A 481 -7.73 -0.73 -2.09
CA GLY A 481 -8.46 0.52 -2.33
C GLY A 481 -7.52 1.70 -2.59
N LYS A 482 -6.43 1.82 -1.82
CA LYS A 482 -5.38 2.83 -2.03
C LYS A 482 -4.70 2.79 -3.40
N ARG A 483 -4.86 1.71 -4.15
CA ARG A 483 -4.31 1.53 -5.51
C ARG A 483 -5.39 1.58 -6.59
N GLY A 484 -6.62 1.97 -6.23
CA GLY A 484 -7.76 1.96 -7.15
C GLY A 484 -8.19 0.55 -7.57
N ILE A 485 -7.99 -0.45 -6.69
CA ILE A 485 -8.34 -1.86 -6.92
C ILE A 485 -9.60 -2.20 -6.11
N TYR A 486 -10.63 -2.64 -6.83
CA TYR A 486 -11.85 -3.23 -6.29
C TYR A 486 -11.61 -4.68 -5.87
N VAL A 487 -12.34 -5.11 -4.84
CA VAL A 487 -12.11 -6.40 -4.17
C VAL A 487 -13.41 -7.18 -4.07
N SER A 488 -13.48 -8.34 -4.69
CA SER A 488 -14.50 -9.36 -4.41
C SER A 488 -14.07 -10.16 -3.17
N VAL A 489 -14.79 -10.03 -2.07
CA VAL A 489 -14.54 -10.74 -0.82
C VAL A 489 -15.35 -12.04 -0.82
N MET A 490 -14.65 -13.17 -1.00
CA MET A 490 -15.23 -14.51 -0.94
C MET A 490 -15.57 -14.87 0.51
N LEU A 491 -16.82 -15.23 0.78
CA LEU A 491 -17.32 -15.49 2.14
C LEU A 491 -17.13 -16.94 2.58
N PHE A 492 -17.36 -17.89 1.67
CA PHE A 492 -17.31 -19.34 1.94
C PHE A 492 -16.58 -20.11 0.85
N GLU A 493 -16.31 -21.39 1.07
CA GLU A 493 -15.57 -22.26 0.16
C GLU A 493 -16.28 -23.62 -0.02
N GLY A 494 -16.53 -24.04 -1.27
CA GLY A 494 -17.29 -25.26 -1.57
C GLY A 494 -16.47 -26.41 -2.16
N HIS A 495 -15.48 -26.10 -3.00
CA HIS A 495 -14.65 -27.09 -3.69
C HIS A 495 -13.98 -28.09 -2.73
N GLY A 496 -13.41 -27.61 -1.63
CA GLY A 496 -12.72 -28.41 -0.62
C GLY A 496 -13.60 -29.50 -0.02
N LEU A 497 -14.87 -29.21 0.26
CA LEU A 497 -15.81 -30.14 0.90
C LEU A 497 -16.11 -31.37 0.01
N HIS A 498 -16.39 -31.16 -1.27
CA HIS A 498 -16.77 -32.25 -2.18
C HIS A 498 -15.61 -32.80 -3.02
N ALA A 499 -14.60 -32.00 -3.34
CA ALA A 499 -13.53 -32.39 -4.25
C ALA A 499 -12.27 -32.89 -3.55
N SER A 500 -12.06 -32.57 -2.26
CA SER A 500 -10.89 -33.06 -1.55
C SER A 500 -10.96 -34.55 -1.23
N ASP A 501 -9.79 -35.15 -1.02
CA ASP A 501 -9.63 -36.54 -0.64
C ASP A 501 -9.98 -36.78 0.84
N ALA A 502 -10.65 -37.90 1.12
CA ALA A 502 -10.92 -38.33 2.48
C ALA A 502 -9.60 -38.66 3.22
N PRO A 503 -9.52 -38.39 4.54
CA PRO A 503 -10.58 -37.83 5.38
C PRO A 503 -10.57 -36.28 5.45
N TRP A 504 -9.62 -35.63 4.77
CA TRP A 504 -9.39 -34.18 4.90
C TRP A 504 -10.35 -33.31 4.08
N CYS A 505 -11.32 -33.91 3.38
CA CYS A 505 -12.50 -33.21 2.87
C CYS A 505 -13.45 -32.71 3.95
N TRP A 506 -13.41 -33.28 5.16
CA TRP A 506 -14.27 -32.86 6.27
C TRP A 506 -13.54 -32.75 7.61
N ASN A 507 -12.50 -33.56 7.84
CA ASN A 507 -11.74 -33.52 9.10
C ASN A 507 -11.03 -32.17 9.36
N GLY A 508 -10.83 -31.35 8.32
CA GLY A 508 -10.26 -30.01 8.46
C GLY A 508 -11.27 -28.93 8.82
N HIS A 509 -12.58 -29.23 8.84
CA HIS A 509 -13.61 -28.19 8.92
C HIS A 509 -13.90 -27.77 10.37
N PRO A 510 -14.03 -26.46 10.69
CA PRO A 510 -14.38 -25.99 12.03
C PRO A 510 -15.72 -26.52 12.57
N PHE A 511 -16.69 -26.75 11.68
CA PHE A 511 -18.02 -27.30 12.04
C PHE A 511 -18.08 -28.82 12.14
N ASN A 512 -16.95 -29.51 11.98
CA ASN A 512 -16.87 -30.90 12.39
C ASN A 512 -16.97 -30.97 13.93
N SER A 513 -17.83 -31.85 14.45
CA SER A 513 -18.10 -31.97 15.90
C SER A 513 -16.87 -32.35 16.73
N ALA A 514 -15.86 -32.99 16.12
CA ALA A 514 -14.58 -33.26 16.75
C ALA A 514 -13.64 -32.04 16.80
N ASN A 515 -13.92 -30.98 16.04
CA ASN A 515 -13.05 -29.82 15.90
C ASN A 515 -13.48 -28.59 16.70
N ASN A 516 -14.69 -28.57 17.27
CA ASN A 516 -15.18 -27.43 18.05
C ASN A 516 -15.63 -27.84 19.46
N ILE A 517 -15.63 -26.89 20.39
CA ILE A 517 -16.08 -27.09 21.78
C ILE A 517 -17.59 -26.91 21.96
N ASN A 518 -18.27 -26.37 20.95
CA ASN A 518 -19.66 -25.94 21.03
C ASN A 518 -20.64 -27.08 20.70
N GLY A 519 -20.14 -28.27 20.32
CA GLY A 519 -20.96 -29.42 19.95
C GLY A 519 -21.65 -29.27 18.60
N ILE A 520 -21.21 -28.33 17.76
CA ILE A 520 -21.76 -28.14 16.42
C ILE A 520 -21.35 -29.32 15.54
N ASN A 521 -22.34 -29.96 14.90
CA ASN A 521 -22.13 -30.99 13.90
C ASN A 521 -22.67 -30.52 12.55
N GLY A 522 -21.77 -30.21 11.61
CA GLY A 522 -22.11 -29.82 10.25
C GLY A 522 -22.38 -30.99 9.29
N ASP A 523 -22.25 -32.24 9.75
CA ASP A 523 -22.46 -33.47 8.97
C ASP A 523 -23.44 -34.39 9.72
N PRO A 524 -24.75 -34.09 9.68
CA PRO A 524 -25.76 -34.81 10.45
C PRO A 524 -26.11 -36.18 9.88
N ASP A 525 -25.85 -36.46 8.60
CA ASP A 525 -26.08 -37.77 7.98
C ASP A 525 -24.85 -38.69 8.03
N GLY A 526 -23.68 -38.14 8.37
CA GLY A 526 -22.47 -38.90 8.71
C GLY A 526 -21.77 -39.46 7.48
N ASP A 527 -21.89 -38.79 6.33
CA ASP A 527 -21.29 -39.20 5.07
C ASP A 527 -19.80 -38.80 4.95
N GLY A 528 -19.31 -37.96 5.88
CA GLY A 528 -17.93 -37.49 5.93
C GLY A 528 -17.61 -36.37 4.94
N ARG A 529 -18.61 -35.63 4.44
CA ARG A 529 -18.44 -34.50 3.51
C ARG A 529 -18.87 -33.16 4.11
N GLY A 530 -19.93 -33.14 4.92
CA GLY A 530 -20.43 -31.94 5.59
C GLY A 530 -20.91 -30.84 4.63
N ILE A 531 -21.40 -31.22 3.44
CA ILE A 531 -21.98 -30.30 2.45
C ILE A 531 -23.29 -29.68 2.95
N GLU A 532 -23.93 -30.28 3.96
CA GLU A 532 -25.14 -29.82 4.64
C GLU A 532 -24.95 -28.44 5.29
N THR A 533 -23.70 -28.09 5.60
CA THR A 533 -23.32 -26.73 6.04
C THR A 533 -23.69 -25.65 5.02
N GLN A 534 -23.90 -26.03 3.75
CA GLN A 534 -24.28 -25.15 2.65
C GLN A 534 -25.67 -25.50 2.06
N MET A 535 -26.58 -26.09 2.86
CA MET A 535 -27.94 -26.49 2.42
C MET A 535 -29.10 -25.94 3.28
N LEU A 536 -28.84 -25.02 4.22
CA LEU A 536 -29.81 -24.52 5.24
C LEU A 536 -30.43 -25.62 6.15
N LYS A 537 -29.95 -26.86 6.07
CA LYS A 537 -30.49 -28.00 6.83
C LYS A 537 -30.17 -27.95 8.32
N ILE A 538 -29.18 -27.14 8.73
CA ILE A 538 -28.66 -27.09 10.09
C ILE A 538 -28.77 -25.65 10.63
N PRO A 539 -29.89 -25.29 11.30
CA PRO A 539 -30.14 -23.92 11.74
C PRO A 539 -29.03 -23.30 12.60
N ALA A 540 -28.37 -24.12 13.43
CA ALA A 540 -27.24 -23.67 14.25
C ALA A 540 -26.02 -23.26 13.40
N VAL A 541 -25.73 -23.99 12.31
CA VAL A 541 -24.65 -23.63 11.36
C VAL A 541 -25.02 -22.37 10.60
N THR A 542 -26.27 -22.27 10.10
CA THR A 542 -26.74 -21.05 9.41
C THR A 542 -26.62 -19.82 10.31
N THR A 543 -26.97 -19.94 11.60
CA THR A 543 -26.82 -18.84 12.58
C THR A 543 -25.36 -18.41 12.75
N LEU A 544 -24.43 -19.36 12.79
CA LEU A 544 -22.99 -19.07 12.87
C LEU A 544 -22.45 -18.41 11.60
N GLN A 545 -22.88 -18.89 10.42
CA GLN A 545 -22.53 -18.31 9.13
C GLN A 545 -23.05 -16.86 9.02
N GLU A 546 -24.31 -16.60 9.38
CA GLU A 546 -24.86 -15.24 9.41
C GLU A 546 -24.13 -14.34 10.41
N THR A 547 -23.68 -14.89 11.54
CA THR A 547 -22.89 -14.14 12.54
C THR A 547 -21.52 -13.75 11.97
N TYR A 548 -20.85 -14.69 11.29
CA TYR A 548 -19.62 -14.43 10.55
C TYR A 548 -19.83 -13.37 9.46
N VAL A 549 -20.87 -13.52 8.63
CA VAL A 549 -21.19 -12.58 7.55
C VAL A 549 -21.46 -11.20 8.14
N ARG A 550 -22.28 -11.05 9.19
CA ARG A 550 -22.50 -9.75 9.86
C ARG A 550 -21.20 -9.08 10.27
N LYS A 551 -20.27 -9.83 10.87
CA LYS A 551 -18.97 -9.28 11.25
C LYS A 551 -18.15 -8.87 10.03
N VAL A 552 -18.15 -9.62 8.93
CA VAL A 552 -17.51 -9.21 7.66
C VAL A 552 -18.11 -7.89 7.17
N LEU A 553 -19.44 -7.82 7.07
CA LEU A 553 -20.16 -6.62 6.61
C LEU A 553 -19.82 -5.42 7.50
N ASP A 554 -19.92 -5.55 8.82
CA ASP A 554 -19.60 -4.46 9.75
C ASP A 554 -18.12 -4.04 9.71
N THR A 555 -17.22 -4.96 9.39
CA THR A 555 -15.77 -4.67 9.28
C THR A 555 -15.43 -3.85 8.03
N LEU A 556 -16.23 -3.98 6.96
CA LEU A 556 -15.92 -3.44 5.65
C LEU A 556 -16.91 -2.39 5.14
N ASN A 557 -18.04 -2.17 5.84
CA ASN A 557 -19.16 -1.40 5.30
C ASN A 557 -18.79 0.04 4.91
N ASP A 558 -17.77 0.64 5.50
CA ASP A 558 -17.34 2.00 5.17
C ASP A 558 -16.46 2.10 3.91
N LEU A 559 -16.00 0.97 3.37
CA LEU A 559 -15.05 0.89 2.25
C LEU A 559 -15.75 0.81 0.88
N ASP A 560 -15.48 1.76 0.02
CA ASP A 560 -16.17 1.90 -1.28
C ASP A 560 -15.73 0.85 -2.33
N ASN A 561 -14.58 0.21 -2.14
CA ASN A 561 -13.96 -0.69 -3.11
C ASN A 561 -14.33 -2.17 -2.94
N VAL A 562 -15.38 -2.50 -2.17
CA VAL A 562 -15.74 -3.87 -1.81
C VAL A 562 -16.96 -4.39 -2.58
N LEU A 563 -16.90 -5.65 -2.99
CA LEU A 563 -18.02 -6.47 -3.45
C LEU A 563 -17.99 -7.79 -2.66
N TYR A 564 -19.14 -8.41 -2.45
CA TYR A 564 -19.21 -9.71 -1.76
C TYR A 564 -19.44 -10.84 -2.75
N GLU A 565 -18.80 -11.98 -2.52
CA GLU A 565 -18.99 -13.22 -3.26
C GLU A 565 -19.37 -14.33 -2.29
N ILE A 566 -20.49 -15.01 -2.55
CA ILE A 566 -21.02 -15.96 -1.57
C ILE A 566 -20.06 -17.12 -1.34
N VAL A 567 -19.71 -17.84 -2.39
CA VAL A 567 -18.93 -19.07 -2.25
C VAL A 567 -18.23 -19.39 -3.56
N ASN A 568 -17.04 -19.99 -3.48
CA ASN A 568 -16.41 -20.63 -4.63
C ASN A 568 -16.84 -22.09 -4.76
N GLU A 569 -17.42 -22.47 -5.90
CA GLU A 569 -17.53 -23.86 -6.35
C GLU A 569 -18.24 -24.84 -5.38
N SER A 570 -19.33 -24.41 -4.75
CA SER A 570 -20.30 -25.33 -4.12
C SER A 570 -21.19 -26.00 -5.16
N GLY A 571 -21.62 -27.24 -4.94
CA GLY A 571 -22.54 -27.89 -5.87
C GLY A 571 -23.94 -27.25 -5.91
N GLY A 572 -24.75 -27.65 -6.89
CA GLY A 572 -26.14 -27.21 -7.08
C GLY A 572 -27.07 -27.46 -5.88
N TYR A 573 -26.68 -28.33 -4.95
CA TYR A 573 -27.36 -28.51 -3.66
C TYR A 573 -27.42 -27.22 -2.82
N SER A 574 -26.55 -26.25 -3.10
CA SER A 574 -26.38 -25.02 -2.33
C SER A 574 -27.24 -23.84 -2.79
N THR A 575 -28.05 -23.98 -3.84
CA THR A 575 -28.74 -22.84 -4.48
C THR A 575 -29.57 -22.03 -3.49
N GLU A 576 -30.45 -22.68 -2.73
CA GLU A 576 -31.30 -21.97 -1.76
C GLU A 576 -30.51 -21.35 -0.62
N TRP A 577 -29.41 -21.98 -0.21
CA TRP A 577 -28.50 -21.43 0.80
C TRP A 577 -27.79 -20.18 0.29
N GLN A 578 -27.26 -20.19 -0.93
CA GLN A 578 -26.63 -19.01 -1.50
C GLN A 578 -27.64 -17.87 -1.68
N TYR A 579 -28.83 -18.17 -2.17
CA TYR A 579 -29.92 -17.19 -2.30
C TYR A 579 -30.33 -16.59 -0.95
N HIS A 580 -30.33 -17.40 0.11
CA HIS A 580 -30.55 -16.91 1.48
C HIS A 580 -29.47 -15.94 1.92
N ILE A 581 -28.18 -16.29 1.76
CA ILE A 581 -27.08 -15.40 2.16
C ILE A 581 -27.07 -14.10 1.35
N ILE A 582 -27.38 -14.13 0.04
CA ILE A 582 -27.48 -12.91 -0.78
C ILE A 582 -28.56 -11.97 -0.22
N ARG A 583 -29.78 -12.48 -0.02
CA ARG A 583 -30.89 -11.70 0.55
C ARG A 583 -30.56 -11.18 1.95
N PHE A 584 -29.90 -12.01 2.76
CA PHE A 584 -29.46 -11.63 4.09
C PHE A 584 -28.48 -10.45 4.07
N ILE A 585 -27.49 -10.45 3.17
CA ILE A 585 -26.55 -9.33 3.02
C ILE A 585 -27.27 -8.07 2.59
N HIS A 586 -28.09 -8.14 1.55
CA HIS A 586 -28.89 -7.00 1.08
C HIS A 586 -29.79 -6.45 2.19
N ASP A 587 -30.48 -7.32 2.94
CA ASP A 587 -31.34 -6.92 4.05
C ASP A 587 -30.55 -6.28 5.20
N TYR A 588 -29.36 -6.79 5.51
CA TYR A 588 -28.52 -6.24 6.58
C TYR A 588 -27.93 -4.86 6.21
N GLU A 589 -27.50 -4.67 4.96
CA GLU A 589 -26.92 -3.40 4.50
C GLU A 589 -27.95 -2.31 4.16
N LYS A 590 -29.25 -2.63 4.01
CA LYS A 590 -30.32 -1.62 3.80
C LYS A 590 -30.29 -0.47 4.82
N GLY A 591 -29.91 -0.76 6.07
CA GLY A 591 -29.82 0.22 7.15
C GLY A 591 -28.41 0.80 7.39
N LYS A 592 -27.45 0.52 6.50
CA LYS A 592 -26.04 0.89 6.65
C LYS A 592 -25.65 2.02 5.70
N ALA A 593 -24.46 2.59 5.92
CA ALA A 593 -23.98 3.75 5.16
C ALA A 593 -23.71 3.41 3.69
N ARG A 594 -23.17 2.21 3.43
CA ARG A 594 -22.94 1.69 2.08
C ARG A 594 -23.70 0.40 1.87
N GLN A 595 -24.05 0.15 0.60
CA GLN A 595 -24.69 -1.07 0.12
C GLN A 595 -23.83 -1.59 -1.02
N HIS A 596 -23.18 -2.73 -0.82
CA HIS A 596 -22.21 -3.30 -1.75
C HIS A 596 -22.86 -4.35 -2.66
N PRO A 597 -22.36 -4.53 -3.90
CA PRO A 597 -22.84 -5.58 -4.78
C PRO A 597 -22.53 -6.96 -4.22
N VAL A 598 -23.49 -7.87 -4.36
CA VAL A 598 -23.36 -9.28 -3.95
C VAL A 598 -23.38 -10.18 -5.18
N GLY A 599 -22.41 -11.09 -5.27
CA GLY A 599 -22.19 -11.95 -6.42
C GLY A 599 -22.39 -13.43 -6.14
N MET A 600 -22.77 -14.14 -7.19
CA MET A 600 -22.88 -15.60 -7.21
C MET A 600 -22.05 -16.19 -8.35
N THR A 601 -21.20 -17.15 -8.03
CA THR A 601 -20.34 -17.82 -9.01
C THR A 601 -20.83 -19.23 -9.31
N PHE A 602 -20.26 -19.84 -10.35
CA PHE A 602 -20.69 -21.15 -10.82
C PHE A 602 -20.66 -22.23 -9.73
N GLN A 603 -21.78 -22.95 -9.62
CA GLN A 603 -21.93 -24.07 -8.71
C GLN A 603 -21.28 -25.36 -9.23
N TYR A 604 -19.96 -25.42 -9.16
CA TYR A 604 -19.19 -26.59 -9.58
C TYR A 604 -19.29 -27.76 -8.58
N HIS A 605 -19.25 -28.99 -9.10
CA HIS A 605 -19.15 -30.23 -8.36
C HIS A 605 -18.48 -31.32 -9.20
N ARG A 606 -17.76 -32.27 -8.60
CA ARG A 606 -17.15 -33.39 -9.35
C ARG A 606 -18.18 -34.29 -10.04
N ASP A 607 -19.26 -34.63 -9.32
CA ASP A 607 -20.43 -35.29 -9.90
C ASP A 607 -21.29 -34.29 -10.68
N GLU A 608 -21.38 -34.48 -11.99
CA GLU A 608 -22.12 -33.64 -12.92
C GLU A 608 -23.62 -33.57 -12.60
N LYS A 609 -24.18 -34.61 -11.96
CA LYS A 609 -25.61 -34.67 -11.62
C LYS A 609 -26.03 -33.64 -10.59
N VAL A 610 -25.07 -33.11 -9.83
CA VAL A 610 -25.31 -32.11 -8.79
C VAL A 610 -24.55 -30.81 -9.08
N ARG A 611 -24.08 -30.58 -10.31
CA ARG A 611 -23.62 -29.25 -10.75
C ARG A 611 -24.82 -28.31 -10.93
N GLY A 612 -24.61 -27.02 -10.66
CA GLY A 612 -25.56 -26.00 -11.11
C GLY A 612 -25.42 -25.71 -12.60
N ASN A 613 -26.10 -24.68 -13.08
CA ASN A 613 -26.03 -24.23 -14.47
C ASN A 613 -26.15 -22.71 -14.53
N ASN A 614 -25.79 -22.11 -15.67
CA ASN A 614 -25.83 -20.66 -15.83
C ASN A 614 -27.22 -20.05 -15.64
N LYS A 615 -28.31 -20.78 -15.95
CA LYS A 615 -29.67 -20.28 -15.73
C LYS A 615 -29.93 -19.94 -14.26
N ILE A 616 -29.45 -20.78 -13.34
CA ILE A 616 -29.58 -20.53 -11.88
C ILE A 616 -28.85 -19.24 -11.47
N LEU A 617 -27.72 -18.94 -12.09
CA LEU A 617 -26.99 -17.69 -11.83
C LEU A 617 -27.80 -16.49 -12.31
N PHE A 618 -28.32 -16.53 -13.53
CA PHE A 618 -29.12 -15.43 -14.09
C PHE A 618 -30.44 -15.22 -13.33
N ASP A 619 -31.09 -16.29 -12.86
CA ASP A 619 -32.30 -16.24 -12.05
C ASP A 619 -32.03 -15.78 -10.59
N SER A 620 -30.76 -15.70 -10.17
CA SER A 620 -30.39 -15.43 -8.77
C SER A 620 -30.69 -13.99 -8.34
N PRO A 621 -30.84 -13.75 -7.02
CA PRO A 621 -30.91 -12.39 -6.47
C PRO A 621 -29.58 -11.63 -6.49
N ALA A 622 -28.49 -12.21 -7.01
CA ALA A 622 -27.17 -11.56 -7.05
C ALA A 622 -27.13 -10.35 -8.00
N ASP A 623 -26.35 -9.34 -7.68
CA ASP A 623 -26.12 -8.16 -8.54
C ASP A 623 -25.18 -8.47 -9.72
N TRP A 624 -24.26 -9.41 -9.51
CA TRP A 624 -23.31 -9.88 -10.53
C TRP A 624 -23.12 -11.39 -10.47
N ILE A 625 -22.69 -11.98 -11.58
CA ILE A 625 -22.50 -13.43 -11.70
C ILE A 625 -21.18 -13.80 -12.37
N SER A 626 -20.69 -15.02 -12.08
CA SER A 626 -19.58 -15.63 -12.82
C SER A 626 -19.97 -17.00 -13.40
N PRO A 627 -20.17 -17.11 -14.73
CA PRO A 627 -20.71 -18.31 -15.37
C PRO A 627 -19.68 -19.41 -15.60
N ASN A 628 -20.16 -20.61 -15.92
CA ASN A 628 -19.36 -21.73 -16.41
C ASN A 628 -19.19 -21.67 -17.95
N PRO A 629 -18.49 -22.64 -18.59
CA PRO A 629 -18.30 -22.67 -20.03
C PRO A 629 -19.57 -22.82 -20.89
N ASP A 630 -20.71 -23.23 -20.32
CA ASP A 630 -21.93 -23.51 -21.08
C ASP A 630 -22.44 -22.26 -21.80
N GLY A 631 -22.82 -22.40 -23.06
CA GLY A 631 -23.20 -21.26 -23.89
C GLY A 631 -22.01 -20.50 -24.50
N GLY A 632 -20.78 -20.96 -24.27
CA GLY A 632 -19.59 -20.50 -24.98
C GLY A 632 -18.70 -19.53 -24.22
N TYR A 633 -18.98 -19.23 -22.94
CA TYR A 633 -18.25 -18.22 -22.14
C TYR A 633 -16.72 -18.40 -22.11
N ARG A 634 -16.25 -19.62 -22.31
CA ARG A 634 -14.84 -19.99 -22.40
C ARG A 634 -14.18 -19.53 -23.70
N ASP A 635 -14.71 -19.95 -24.85
CA ASP A 635 -14.00 -19.85 -26.14
C ASP A 635 -14.65 -18.82 -27.10
N ASN A 636 -15.96 -18.58 -26.97
CA ASN A 636 -16.72 -17.63 -27.80
C ASN A 636 -17.94 -17.12 -26.99
N PRO A 637 -17.72 -16.21 -26.03
CA PRO A 637 -18.77 -15.78 -25.12
C PRO A 637 -19.97 -15.16 -25.86
N PRO A 638 -21.21 -15.39 -25.40
CA PRO A 638 -22.38 -14.69 -25.93
C PRO A 638 -22.24 -13.18 -25.67
N ALA A 639 -22.99 -12.34 -26.38
CA ALA A 639 -23.08 -10.93 -25.99
C ALA A 639 -23.85 -10.81 -24.68
N ALA A 640 -23.32 -10.05 -23.72
CA ALA A 640 -24.04 -9.75 -22.49
C ALA A 640 -25.32 -8.96 -22.84
N ASP A 641 -26.44 -9.36 -22.24
CA ASP A 641 -27.78 -8.86 -22.58
C ASP A 641 -28.28 -7.79 -21.61
N ASP A 642 -27.42 -7.23 -20.76
CA ASP A 642 -27.71 -6.30 -19.64
C ASP A 642 -28.60 -6.79 -18.50
N SER A 643 -29.02 -8.06 -18.50
CA SER A 643 -29.81 -8.61 -17.39
C SER A 643 -29.02 -8.73 -16.08
N LYS A 644 -27.71 -8.96 -16.17
CA LYS A 644 -26.76 -9.07 -15.06
C LYS A 644 -25.39 -8.56 -15.48
N ILE A 645 -24.62 -8.09 -14.50
CA ILE A 645 -23.19 -7.84 -14.69
C ILE A 645 -22.46 -9.18 -14.67
N ILE A 646 -21.66 -9.45 -15.70
CA ILE A 646 -20.95 -10.72 -15.85
C ILE A 646 -19.46 -10.49 -15.59
N LEU A 647 -18.97 -11.10 -14.50
CA LEU A 647 -17.55 -11.26 -14.24
C LEU A 647 -17.10 -12.59 -14.84
N ASN A 648 -16.52 -12.56 -16.04
CA ASN A 648 -16.09 -13.78 -16.72
C ASN A 648 -14.75 -14.21 -16.10
N ASP A 649 -14.76 -15.20 -15.19
CA ASP A 649 -13.59 -15.62 -14.42
C ASP A 649 -13.00 -16.92 -14.98
N THR A 650 -11.69 -16.95 -15.24
CA THR A 650 -11.05 -18.15 -15.75
C THR A 650 -11.08 -19.32 -14.77
N ASP A 651 -11.24 -19.06 -13.46
CA ASP A 651 -11.41 -20.10 -12.44
C ASP A 651 -12.54 -21.07 -12.79
N HIS A 652 -13.71 -20.55 -13.19
CA HIS A 652 -14.86 -21.39 -13.56
C HIS A 652 -14.84 -21.89 -15.00
N LEU A 653 -13.91 -21.40 -15.83
CA LEU A 653 -13.81 -21.76 -17.24
C LEU A 653 -12.72 -22.79 -17.54
N TRP A 654 -11.59 -22.66 -16.84
CA TRP A 654 -10.38 -23.47 -17.00
C TRP A 654 -9.73 -23.87 -15.66
N GLY A 655 -10.15 -23.28 -14.54
CA GLY A 655 -9.30 -23.18 -13.34
C GLY A 655 -8.20 -22.17 -13.60
N ILE A 656 -7.02 -22.67 -13.99
CA ILE A 656 -5.89 -21.83 -14.42
C ILE A 656 -5.82 -21.85 -15.95
N GLY A 657 -6.12 -20.72 -16.59
CA GLY A 657 -6.15 -20.63 -18.05
C GLY A 657 -6.53 -19.25 -18.58
N GLY A 658 -6.82 -19.18 -19.88
CA GLY A 658 -7.13 -17.92 -20.56
C GLY A 658 -6.07 -17.53 -21.58
N ASN A 659 -6.43 -16.63 -22.48
CA ASN A 659 -5.58 -16.12 -23.55
C ASN A 659 -6.02 -14.69 -23.94
N VAL A 660 -5.23 -14.03 -24.78
CA VAL A 660 -5.50 -12.65 -25.24
C VAL A 660 -6.85 -12.57 -25.95
N GLY A 661 -7.21 -13.56 -26.76
CA GLY A 661 -8.50 -13.60 -27.45
C GLY A 661 -9.67 -13.63 -26.49
N TRP A 662 -9.61 -14.43 -25.43
CA TRP A 662 -10.65 -14.47 -24.39
C TRP A 662 -10.85 -13.10 -23.72
N VAL A 663 -9.77 -12.35 -23.43
CA VAL A 663 -9.86 -10.99 -22.87
C VAL A 663 -10.64 -10.08 -23.82
N TRP A 664 -10.24 -10.03 -25.09
CA TRP A 664 -10.84 -9.12 -26.07
C TRP A 664 -12.24 -9.53 -26.50
N MET A 665 -12.52 -10.83 -26.63
CA MET A 665 -13.86 -11.32 -26.89
C MET A 665 -14.78 -10.99 -25.72
N SER A 666 -14.36 -11.21 -24.47
CA SER A 666 -15.15 -10.84 -23.28
C SER A 666 -15.43 -9.34 -23.23
N PHE A 667 -14.40 -8.51 -23.45
CA PHE A 667 -14.54 -7.05 -23.49
C PHE A 667 -15.49 -6.59 -24.60
N CYS A 668 -15.34 -7.13 -25.82
CA CYS A 668 -16.21 -6.79 -26.95
C CYS A 668 -17.66 -7.23 -26.74
N ARG A 669 -17.90 -8.20 -25.85
CA ARG A 669 -19.21 -8.73 -25.49
C ARG A 669 -19.82 -8.05 -24.27
N GLY A 670 -19.17 -7.01 -23.73
CA GLY A 670 -19.66 -6.25 -22.59
C GLY A 670 -19.54 -7.00 -21.26
N MET A 671 -18.52 -7.84 -21.11
CA MET A 671 -18.24 -8.57 -19.87
C MET A 671 -16.98 -8.02 -19.20
N ASN A 672 -16.77 -8.38 -17.93
CA ASN A 672 -15.65 -7.96 -17.10
C ASN A 672 -14.74 -9.18 -16.84
N PRO A 673 -13.62 -9.34 -17.57
CA PRO A 673 -12.76 -10.51 -17.46
C PRO A 673 -11.88 -10.47 -16.21
N LEU A 674 -11.79 -11.60 -15.51
CA LEU A 674 -10.98 -11.81 -14.32
C LEU A 674 -10.12 -13.06 -14.49
N PHE A 675 -8.81 -12.94 -14.28
CA PHE A 675 -7.83 -13.99 -14.57
C PHE A 675 -7.33 -14.68 -13.30
N MET A 676 -7.56 -15.98 -13.20
CA MET A 676 -6.95 -16.85 -12.20
C MET A 676 -5.50 -17.15 -12.62
N ASP A 677 -4.58 -16.41 -12.03
CA ASP A 677 -3.18 -16.39 -12.43
C ASP A 677 -2.37 -17.42 -11.62
N PRO A 678 -1.60 -18.30 -12.29
CA PRO A 678 -0.83 -19.31 -11.59
C PRO A 678 0.36 -18.74 -10.82
N TYR A 679 0.89 -17.58 -11.22
CA TYR A 679 2.15 -17.02 -10.69
C TYR A 679 3.35 -17.99 -10.68
N ASN A 680 3.35 -19.00 -11.57
CA ASN A 680 4.44 -19.95 -11.72
C ASN A 680 5.74 -19.25 -12.19
N ARG A 681 6.89 -19.79 -11.76
CA ARG A 681 8.23 -19.34 -12.15
C ARG A 681 8.58 -19.72 -13.59
N ALA A 682 9.43 -18.93 -14.25
CA ALA A 682 9.99 -19.28 -15.56
C ALA A 682 10.77 -20.62 -15.53
N GLN A 683 10.43 -21.54 -16.44
CA GLN A 683 10.89 -22.95 -16.48
C GLN A 683 12.41 -23.15 -16.69
N THR A 684 13.19 -22.09 -16.92
CA THR A 684 14.62 -22.18 -17.27
C THR A 684 15.55 -22.31 -16.05
N ARG A 685 15.04 -22.35 -14.82
CA ARG A 685 15.83 -22.54 -13.59
C ARG A 685 15.27 -23.71 -12.77
N GLN A 686 16.16 -24.57 -12.25
CA GLN A 686 15.78 -25.72 -11.41
C GLN A 686 14.89 -25.25 -10.24
N THR A 687 13.64 -25.67 -10.25
CA THR A 687 12.69 -25.49 -9.14
C THR A 687 13.21 -26.27 -7.93
N LYS A 688 13.42 -25.61 -6.79
CA LYS A 688 13.75 -26.34 -5.56
C LYS A 688 12.44 -26.89 -4.98
N PRO A 689 12.45 -28.07 -4.32
CA PRO A 689 11.25 -28.65 -3.69
C PRO A 689 10.60 -27.80 -2.58
N GLN A 690 11.15 -26.62 -2.28
CA GLN A 690 10.83 -25.78 -1.13
C GLN A 690 10.33 -24.38 -1.55
N ASP A 691 10.28 -24.08 -2.85
CA ASP A 691 9.83 -22.77 -3.36
C ASP A 691 8.31 -22.63 -3.11
N THR A 692 7.88 -21.57 -2.42
CA THR A 692 6.45 -21.29 -2.21
C THR A 692 5.88 -20.49 -3.38
N TRP A 693 4.55 -20.47 -3.53
CA TRP A 693 3.85 -19.88 -4.68
C TRP A 693 4.06 -18.36 -4.85
N THR A 694 4.65 -17.66 -3.86
CA THR A 694 4.70 -16.18 -3.83
C THR A 694 6.08 -15.58 -3.57
N ASP A 695 7.09 -16.40 -3.31
CA ASP A 695 8.48 -15.94 -3.08
C ASP A 695 9.05 -15.18 -4.29
N HIS A 696 8.39 -15.26 -5.46
CA HIS A 696 8.82 -14.65 -6.71
C HIS A 696 8.17 -13.29 -7.00
N LEU A 697 7.25 -12.81 -6.15
CA LEU A 697 6.62 -11.50 -6.32
C LEU A 697 7.41 -10.36 -5.63
N SER A 698 8.32 -10.68 -4.70
CA SER A 698 9.22 -9.69 -4.10
C SER A 698 10.38 -9.37 -5.04
N GLY A 699 10.40 -8.17 -5.64
CA GLY A 699 11.44 -7.71 -6.58
C GLY A 699 10.95 -7.65 -8.03
N VAL A 700 11.83 -7.86 -9.02
CA VAL A 700 11.42 -8.04 -10.43
C VAL A 700 10.85 -9.45 -10.59
N PRO A 701 9.55 -9.62 -10.89
CA PRO A 701 8.91 -10.93 -10.88
C PRO A 701 9.49 -11.90 -11.92
N ASP A 702 10.00 -13.05 -11.48
CA ASP A 702 10.57 -14.13 -12.31
C ASP A 702 9.45 -15.11 -12.76
N LEU A 703 8.43 -14.60 -13.45
CA LEU A 703 7.20 -15.35 -13.80
C LEU A 703 7.27 -15.99 -15.20
N GLU A 704 6.49 -17.06 -15.42
CA GLU A 704 6.31 -17.68 -16.73
C GLU A 704 5.89 -16.64 -17.79
N PRO A 705 6.69 -16.40 -18.85
CA PRO A 705 6.43 -15.33 -19.81
C PRO A 705 5.13 -15.50 -20.60
N LYS A 706 4.59 -16.72 -20.72
CA LYS A 706 3.39 -17.01 -21.52
C LYS A 706 2.11 -16.34 -21.00
N TRP A 707 2.06 -15.97 -19.71
CA TRP A 707 0.88 -15.34 -19.11
C TRP A 707 0.91 -13.81 -19.20
N GLU A 708 2.08 -13.22 -19.44
CA GLU A 708 2.23 -11.77 -19.51
C GLU A 708 1.36 -11.12 -20.60
N PRO A 709 1.20 -11.70 -21.81
CA PRO A 709 0.28 -11.17 -22.81
C PRO A 709 -1.17 -11.02 -22.32
N VAL A 710 -1.67 -11.97 -21.53
CA VAL A 710 -3.04 -11.91 -20.97
C VAL A 710 -3.15 -10.74 -20.00
N ARG A 711 -2.19 -10.62 -19.07
CA ARG A 711 -2.20 -9.54 -18.08
C ARG A 711 -2.14 -8.16 -18.73
N LYS A 712 -1.29 -7.99 -19.75
CA LYS A 712 -1.18 -6.72 -20.48
C LYS A 712 -2.46 -6.39 -21.27
N ALA A 713 -3.03 -7.36 -21.98
CA ALA A 713 -4.28 -7.18 -22.71
C ALA A 713 -5.43 -6.71 -21.79
N MET A 714 -5.51 -7.24 -20.57
CA MET A 714 -6.46 -6.78 -19.55
C MET A 714 -6.24 -5.30 -19.21
N GLY A 715 -4.99 -4.89 -18.97
CA GLY A 715 -4.63 -3.49 -18.77
C GLY A 715 -4.99 -2.58 -19.95
N VAL A 716 -4.81 -3.04 -21.19
CA VAL A 716 -5.20 -2.31 -22.41
C VAL A 716 -6.71 -2.15 -22.52
N THR A 717 -7.50 -3.20 -22.23
CA THR A 717 -8.97 -3.07 -22.24
C THR A 717 -9.46 -2.07 -21.19
N ARG A 718 -8.83 -1.99 -20.01
CA ARG A 718 -9.13 -0.95 -19.00
C ARG A 718 -8.75 0.45 -19.49
N MET A 719 -7.62 0.60 -20.16
CA MET A 719 -7.21 1.87 -20.77
C MET A 719 -8.28 2.36 -21.77
N LEU A 720 -8.77 1.48 -22.65
CA LEU A 720 -9.85 1.85 -23.58
C LEU A 720 -11.18 2.12 -22.87
N ALA A 721 -11.52 1.37 -21.83
CA ALA A 721 -12.69 1.65 -21.00
C ALA A 721 -12.63 3.03 -20.30
N ARG A 722 -11.41 3.55 -20.06
CA ARG A 722 -11.17 4.90 -19.54
C ARG A 722 -11.14 5.96 -20.65
N ARG A 723 -10.75 5.59 -21.86
CA ARG A 723 -10.79 6.49 -23.03
C ARG A 723 -12.22 6.73 -23.51
N PHE A 724 -13.07 5.71 -23.51
CA PHE A 724 -14.44 5.77 -24.02
C PHE A 724 -15.50 5.74 -22.90
N ASP A 725 -16.67 6.33 -23.16
CA ASP A 725 -17.81 6.23 -22.25
C ASP A 725 -18.58 4.92 -22.47
N LEU A 726 -18.22 3.88 -21.73
CA LEU A 726 -18.87 2.57 -21.85
C LEU A 726 -20.37 2.59 -21.55
N ALA A 727 -20.91 3.65 -20.93
CA ALA A 727 -22.36 3.81 -20.76
C ALA A 727 -23.10 3.85 -22.11
N ALA A 728 -22.47 4.41 -23.15
CA ALA A 728 -23.04 4.53 -24.49
C ALA A 728 -22.77 3.31 -25.39
N PHE A 729 -21.85 2.42 -24.99
CA PHE A 729 -21.39 1.30 -25.79
C PHE A 729 -22.30 0.08 -25.68
N LYS A 730 -22.46 -0.64 -26.80
CA LYS A 730 -23.22 -1.88 -26.91
C LYS A 730 -22.44 -2.94 -27.68
N PRO A 731 -22.56 -4.23 -27.31
CA PRO A 731 -22.01 -5.32 -28.11
C PRO A 731 -22.85 -5.50 -29.38
N LEU A 732 -22.34 -5.03 -30.51
CA LEU A 732 -23.02 -4.99 -31.81
C LEU A 732 -22.24 -5.82 -32.84
N ASN A 733 -22.25 -7.13 -32.62
CA ASN A 733 -21.42 -8.10 -33.33
C ASN A 733 -21.60 -8.11 -34.85
N ASN A 734 -22.76 -7.73 -35.36
CA ASN A 734 -23.05 -7.67 -36.79
C ASN A 734 -22.34 -6.52 -37.52
N LEU A 735 -21.78 -5.56 -36.79
CA LEU A 735 -21.06 -4.42 -37.36
C LEU A 735 -19.62 -4.76 -37.77
N ALA A 736 -19.10 -5.92 -37.38
CA ALA A 736 -17.76 -6.36 -37.75
C ALA A 736 -17.79 -7.80 -38.24
N SER A 737 -17.09 -8.11 -39.33
CA SER A 737 -17.05 -9.48 -39.87
C SER A 737 -16.38 -10.50 -38.93
N SER A 738 -15.62 -10.03 -37.94
CA SER A 738 -15.07 -10.89 -36.88
C SER A 738 -16.13 -11.37 -35.88
N GLY A 739 -17.30 -10.73 -35.84
CA GLY A 739 -18.34 -11.01 -34.83
C GLY A 739 -18.02 -10.45 -33.44
N PHE A 740 -16.97 -9.63 -33.28
CA PHE A 740 -16.61 -9.01 -32.00
C PHE A 740 -16.51 -7.51 -32.19
N CYS A 741 -17.59 -6.79 -31.86
CA CYS A 741 -17.62 -5.34 -31.92
C CYS A 741 -18.38 -4.77 -30.73
N LEU A 742 -17.71 -3.87 -30.02
CA LEU A 742 -18.30 -3.00 -29.01
C LEU A 742 -18.34 -1.59 -29.59
N ALA A 743 -19.52 -1.01 -29.68
CA ALA A 743 -19.69 0.25 -30.38
C ALA A 743 -20.64 1.19 -29.65
N GLU A 744 -20.33 2.48 -29.73
CA GLU A 744 -21.28 3.58 -29.61
C GLU A 744 -21.79 3.89 -31.03
N PRO A 745 -23.02 3.49 -31.38
CA PRO A 745 -23.53 3.62 -32.73
C PRO A 745 -23.42 5.06 -33.27
N GLY A 746 -22.83 5.21 -34.44
CA GLY A 746 -22.65 6.49 -35.11
C GLY A 746 -21.38 7.25 -34.71
N GLN A 747 -20.70 6.85 -33.64
CA GLN A 747 -19.56 7.58 -33.08
C GLN A 747 -18.27 6.75 -33.07
N VAL A 748 -18.27 5.64 -32.32
CA VAL A 748 -17.08 4.82 -32.08
C VAL A 748 -17.39 3.35 -32.27
N TYR A 749 -16.52 2.64 -32.98
CA TYR A 749 -16.62 1.21 -33.22
C TYR A 749 -15.28 0.57 -32.87
N LEU A 750 -15.27 -0.26 -31.85
CA LEU A 750 -14.12 -1.05 -31.45
C LEU A 750 -14.37 -2.50 -31.85
N ALA A 751 -13.55 -3.05 -32.72
CA ALA A 751 -13.67 -4.44 -33.16
C ALA A 751 -12.39 -5.22 -32.93
N TYR A 752 -12.51 -6.41 -32.36
CA TYR A 752 -11.40 -7.36 -32.23
C TYR A 752 -11.38 -8.30 -33.43
N LEU A 753 -10.21 -8.46 -34.03
CA LEU A 753 -9.94 -9.31 -35.18
C LEU A 753 -8.95 -10.42 -34.76
N PRO A 754 -9.42 -11.64 -34.50
CA PRO A 754 -8.52 -12.77 -34.22
C PRO A 754 -7.87 -13.27 -35.52
N ASN A 755 -6.55 -13.43 -35.52
CA ASN A 755 -5.77 -14.11 -36.56
C ASN A 755 -6.09 -13.73 -38.01
N GLY A 756 -6.12 -12.43 -38.34
CA GLY A 756 -6.51 -11.98 -39.67
C GLY A 756 -5.91 -10.63 -40.07
N PRO A 757 -5.57 -10.42 -41.37
CA PRO A 757 -5.04 -9.15 -41.85
C PRO A 757 -6.11 -8.14 -42.26
N GLN A 758 -7.39 -8.53 -42.24
CA GLN A 758 -8.50 -7.77 -42.81
C GLN A 758 -9.79 -7.97 -42.02
N ILE A 759 -10.57 -6.89 -41.89
CA ILE A 759 -11.92 -6.90 -41.30
C ILE A 759 -12.88 -6.09 -42.16
N THR A 760 -14.13 -6.53 -42.28
CA THR A 760 -15.22 -5.72 -42.84
C THR A 760 -16.01 -5.08 -41.71
N MET A 761 -16.05 -3.75 -41.68
CA MET A 761 -16.83 -2.94 -40.74
C MET A 761 -18.07 -2.39 -41.43
N ASP A 762 -19.24 -2.52 -40.81
CA ASP A 762 -20.47 -1.87 -41.26
C ASP A 762 -20.56 -0.45 -40.69
N LEU A 763 -20.17 0.52 -41.52
CA LEU A 763 -20.20 1.95 -41.20
C LEU A 763 -21.37 2.66 -41.91
N SER A 764 -22.39 1.91 -42.35
CA SER A 764 -23.51 2.44 -43.14
C SER A 764 -24.31 3.54 -42.43
N THR A 765 -24.31 3.52 -41.10
CA THR A 765 -25.01 4.49 -40.26
C THR A 765 -24.18 5.75 -39.95
N VAL A 766 -22.88 5.72 -40.20
CA VAL A 766 -21.98 6.88 -39.98
C VAL A 766 -21.96 7.72 -41.25
N ARG A 767 -22.15 9.04 -41.15
CA ARG A 767 -21.99 9.95 -42.29
C ARG A 767 -20.68 10.72 -42.16
N GLY A 768 -20.02 10.93 -43.31
CA GLY A 768 -18.77 11.67 -43.39
C GLY A 768 -17.52 10.82 -43.08
N PRO A 769 -16.34 11.45 -43.03
CA PRO A 769 -15.08 10.76 -42.82
C PRO A 769 -15.00 10.11 -41.44
N CYS A 770 -14.33 8.97 -41.35
CA CYS A 770 -14.03 8.21 -40.14
C CYS A 770 -12.53 7.95 -40.05
N LYS A 771 -11.92 8.23 -38.90
CA LYS A 771 -10.55 7.80 -38.59
C LYS A 771 -10.56 6.32 -38.23
N VAL A 772 -9.53 5.61 -38.66
CA VAL A 772 -9.31 4.19 -38.38
C VAL A 772 -7.94 4.05 -37.73
N GLU A 773 -7.89 3.44 -36.56
CA GLU A 773 -6.66 3.12 -35.83
C GLU A 773 -6.56 1.61 -35.64
N TRP A 774 -5.40 1.04 -35.98
CA TRP A 774 -5.08 -0.37 -35.76
C TRP A 774 -4.17 -0.51 -34.56
N MET A 775 -4.63 -1.23 -33.55
CA MET A 775 -3.98 -1.37 -32.26
C MET A 775 -3.56 -2.82 -32.01
N ASN A 776 -2.36 -3.01 -31.48
CA ASN A 776 -1.94 -4.29 -30.96
C ASN A 776 -2.73 -4.62 -29.66
N PRO A 777 -3.39 -5.79 -29.58
CA PRO A 777 -4.24 -6.15 -28.44
C PRO A 777 -3.49 -6.40 -27.13
N ILE A 778 -2.17 -6.58 -27.17
CA ILE A 778 -1.36 -6.93 -26.00
C ILE A 778 -0.81 -5.68 -25.33
N ASP A 779 -0.17 -4.79 -26.07
CA ASP A 779 0.52 -3.62 -25.53
C ASP A 779 -0.19 -2.29 -25.79
N GLY A 780 -1.25 -2.29 -26.61
CA GLY A 780 -2.03 -1.08 -26.91
C GLY A 780 -1.39 -0.15 -27.93
N VAL A 781 -0.27 -0.54 -28.55
CA VAL A 781 0.43 0.32 -29.53
C VAL A 781 -0.37 0.44 -30.82
N ILE A 782 -0.55 1.68 -31.30
CA ILE A 782 -1.18 1.97 -32.60
C ILE A 782 -0.15 1.80 -33.72
N HIS A 783 -0.38 0.83 -34.61
CA HIS A 783 0.50 0.50 -35.72
C HIS A 783 0.15 1.19 -37.04
N ASN A 784 -1.13 1.52 -37.24
CA ASN A 784 -1.58 2.17 -38.48
C ASN A 784 -2.72 3.14 -38.18
N ARG A 785 -2.71 4.29 -38.87
CA ARG A 785 -3.79 5.26 -38.89
C ARG A 785 -4.18 5.56 -40.33
N SER A 786 -5.48 5.56 -40.60
CA SER A 786 -6.04 5.92 -41.91
C SER A 786 -7.39 6.60 -41.75
N THR A 787 -7.97 7.06 -42.87
CA THR A 787 -9.31 7.63 -42.91
C THR A 787 -10.12 6.90 -43.98
N VAL A 788 -11.38 6.60 -43.68
CA VAL A 788 -12.35 6.03 -44.61
C VAL A 788 -13.64 6.82 -44.58
N GLU A 789 -14.37 6.90 -45.68
CA GLU A 789 -15.70 7.52 -45.67
C GLU A 789 -16.73 6.58 -45.03
N GLY A 790 -17.63 7.11 -44.20
CA GLY A 790 -18.81 6.39 -43.73
C GLY A 790 -19.83 6.10 -44.83
N GLY A 791 -21.03 5.68 -44.45
CA GLY A 791 -22.20 5.56 -45.31
C GLY A 791 -22.33 4.21 -46.03
N THR A 792 -21.38 3.30 -45.85
CA THR A 792 -21.46 1.92 -46.33
C THR A 792 -20.50 1.00 -45.58
N LYS A 793 -20.51 -0.29 -45.90
CA LYS A 793 -19.53 -1.27 -45.40
C LYS A 793 -18.14 -0.97 -45.96
N ARG A 794 -17.14 -1.06 -45.09
CA ARG A 794 -15.72 -0.85 -45.43
C ARG A 794 -14.91 -2.07 -45.10
N GLN A 795 -14.11 -2.50 -46.05
CA GLN A 795 -13.05 -3.48 -45.84
C GLN A 795 -11.80 -2.70 -45.40
N LEU A 796 -11.26 -3.05 -44.25
CA LEU A 796 -10.09 -2.42 -43.64
C LEU A 796 -8.97 -3.46 -43.54
N GLU A 797 -7.72 -3.05 -43.77
CA GLU A 797 -6.55 -3.94 -43.82
C GLU A 797 -5.37 -3.37 -43.02
N ILE A 798 -4.60 -4.27 -42.40
CA ILE A 798 -3.34 -3.96 -41.68
C ILE A 798 -2.10 -4.58 -42.34
N GLY A 799 -2.30 -5.49 -43.32
CA GLY A 799 -1.23 -6.06 -44.14
C GLY A 799 -0.36 -7.13 -43.45
N SER A 800 -0.66 -7.48 -42.20
CA SER A 800 0.05 -8.51 -41.42
C SER A 800 -0.93 -9.46 -40.73
N GLY A 801 -0.57 -10.74 -40.60
CA GLY A 801 -1.37 -11.73 -39.86
C GLY A 801 -1.24 -11.54 -38.34
N GLY A 802 -2.15 -12.15 -37.58
CA GLY A 802 -2.18 -12.08 -36.11
C GLY A 802 -3.45 -11.40 -35.58
N ASP A 803 -3.45 -11.14 -34.28
CA ASP A 803 -4.56 -10.53 -33.57
C ASP A 803 -4.46 -9.00 -33.59
N TRP A 804 -5.58 -8.34 -33.85
CA TRP A 804 -5.65 -6.88 -33.96
C TRP A 804 -6.93 -6.32 -33.33
N VAL A 805 -6.86 -5.07 -32.89
CA VAL A 805 -8.06 -4.29 -32.55
C VAL A 805 -8.15 -3.11 -33.52
N VAL A 806 -9.31 -2.93 -34.13
CA VAL A 806 -9.61 -1.80 -35.00
C VAL A 806 -10.53 -0.86 -34.26
N ILE A 807 -10.11 0.40 -34.15
CA ILE A 807 -10.90 1.48 -33.58
C ILE A 807 -11.28 2.41 -34.73
N VAL A 808 -12.58 2.55 -34.99
CA VAL A 808 -13.12 3.48 -35.98
C VAL A 808 -13.87 4.59 -35.26
N THR A 809 -13.47 5.84 -35.45
CA THR A 809 -14.11 7.02 -34.87
C THR A 809 -14.56 7.98 -35.95
N LYS A 810 -15.78 8.51 -35.88
CA LYS A 810 -16.24 9.58 -36.80
C LYS A 810 -15.29 10.79 -36.72
N ALA A 811 -14.83 11.30 -37.86
CA ALA A 811 -13.76 12.30 -37.94
C ALA A 811 -14.25 13.75 -37.72
N GLU A 812 -15.53 14.03 -38.02
CA GLU A 812 -16.15 15.35 -37.76
C GLU A 812 -16.70 15.48 -36.33
N ASP A 813 -16.90 14.36 -35.63
CA ASP A 813 -17.19 14.29 -34.20
C ASP A 813 -15.99 13.67 -33.50
N SER A 814 -14.91 14.43 -33.31
CA SER A 814 -13.94 14.15 -32.24
C SER A 814 -14.57 14.36 -30.85
N ALA A 815 -15.84 13.97 -30.68
CA ALA A 815 -16.71 14.16 -29.52
C ALA A 815 -16.35 13.25 -28.34
N LEU A 816 -15.14 12.70 -28.31
CA LEU A 816 -14.48 12.23 -27.09
C LEU A 816 -13.75 13.34 -26.35
N ALA A 817 -13.58 14.49 -26.98
CA ALA A 817 -13.48 15.72 -26.25
C ALA A 817 -14.89 16.10 -25.80
N LYS A 818 -15.21 15.88 -24.52
CA LYS A 818 -16.33 16.57 -23.86
C LYS A 818 -16.30 18.01 -24.37
N GLN A 819 -17.42 18.49 -24.93
CA GLN A 819 -17.54 19.91 -25.21
C GLN A 819 -17.09 20.67 -23.95
N PRO A 820 -16.35 21.77 -24.09
CA PRO A 820 -15.86 22.46 -22.91
C PRO A 820 -17.05 22.88 -22.05
N PRO A 821 -16.89 23.03 -20.72
CA PRO A 821 -17.96 23.32 -19.76
C PRO A 821 -18.58 24.72 -19.91
N VAL A 822 -18.40 25.35 -21.08
CA VAL A 822 -18.84 26.68 -21.44
C VAL A 822 -19.74 26.61 -22.66
N GLU A 823 -20.88 27.29 -22.59
CA GLU A 823 -21.84 27.33 -23.70
C GLU A 823 -21.20 27.88 -24.98
N GLY A 824 -21.43 27.18 -26.09
CA GLY A 824 -20.94 27.57 -27.40
C GLY A 824 -20.91 26.40 -28.37
N ASN A 825 -20.73 26.72 -29.64
CA ASN A 825 -20.43 25.72 -30.66
C ASN A 825 -18.91 25.60 -30.76
N TRP A 826 -18.33 24.54 -30.20
CA TRP A 826 -16.88 24.38 -30.12
C TRP A 826 -16.37 23.27 -31.03
N LYS A 827 -15.27 23.56 -31.72
CA LYS A 827 -14.50 22.64 -32.55
C LYS A 827 -13.18 22.31 -31.86
N LEU A 828 -12.90 21.03 -31.63
CA LEU A 828 -11.60 20.56 -31.13
C LEU A 828 -10.50 20.84 -32.17
N THR A 829 -9.40 21.45 -31.75
CA THR A 829 -8.28 21.87 -32.59
C THR A 829 -6.95 21.26 -32.17
N LEU A 830 -6.81 20.86 -30.91
CA LEU A 830 -5.72 20.01 -30.41
C LEU A 830 -6.30 18.98 -29.44
N GLU A 831 -5.84 17.74 -29.55
CA GLU A 831 -6.03 16.71 -28.53
C GLU A 831 -4.77 15.87 -28.39
N ASP A 832 -4.37 15.59 -27.16
CA ASP A 832 -3.44 14.52 -26.87
C ASP A 832 -3.86 13.76 -25.61
N ASN A 833 -4.01 12.44 -25.73
CA ASN A 833 -4.29 11.54 -24.61
C ASN A 833 -3.04 10.78 -24.17
N PHE A 834 -1.87 11.07 -24.78
CA PHE A 834 -0.60 10.42 -24.45
C PHE A 834 -0.63 8.88 -24.54
N ASP A 835 -1.49 8.33 -25.41
CA ASP A 835 -1.68 6.89 -25.64
C ASP A 835 -0.44 6.18 -26.27
N GLY A 836 0.60 6.92 -26.63
CA GLY A 836 1.82 6.39 -27.26
C GLY A 836 2.80 5.76 -26.27
N ASP A 837 3.91 5.21 -26.78
CA ASP A 837 5.06 4.79 -25.95
C ASP A 837 6.09 5.92 -25.75
N LYS A 838 5.93 7.03 -26.48
CA LYS A 838 6.82 8.19 -26.53
C LYS A 838 6.02 9.47 -26.78
N LEU A 839 6.60 10.60 -26.40
CA LEU A 839 6.02 11.92 -26.63
C LEU A 839 5.82 12.13 -28.14
N ASP A 840 4.60 12.53 -28.55
CA ASP A 840 4.29 12.77 -29.96
C ASP A 840 5.04 14.02 -30.49
N PRO A 841 6.07 13.84 -31.34
CA PRO A 841 6.89 14.95 -31.82
C PRO A 841 6.17 15.83 -32.84
N SER A 842 4.98 15.44 -33.30
CA SER A 842 4.12 16.28 -34.13
C SER A 842 3.36 17.32 -33.32
N LYS A 843 3.18 17.10 -32.01
CA LYS A 843 2.43 17.98 -31.10
C LYS A 843 3.33 18.69 -30.09
N TRP A 844 4.40 18.05 -29.65
CA TRP A 844 5.21 18.52 -28.52
C TRP A 844 6.71 18.52 -28.81
N ILE A 845 7.44 19.36 -28.07
CA ILE A 845 8.89 19.42 -28.01
C ILE A 845 9.30 19.28 -26.53
N PRO A 846 10.24 18.38 -26.17
CA PRO A 846 10.79 18.31 -24.83
C PRO A 846 11.86 19.41 -24.64
N GLY A 847 11.61 20.35 -23.74
CA GLY A 847 12.42 21.55 -23.52
C GLY A 847 11.72 22.84 -23.93
N TYR A 848 12.31 23.98 -23.56
CA TYR A 848 11.88 25.29 -24.07
C TYR A 848 12.52 25.54 -25.44
N GLU A 849 11.88 26.36 -26.25
CA GLU A 849 12.43 26.80 -27.53
C GLU A 849 13.69 27.67 -27.37
N TRP A 850 13.87 28.30 -26.20
CA TRP A 850 15.08 29.05 -25.85
C TRP A 850 16.13 28.23 -25.10
N GLY A 851 15.87 26.94 -24.78
CA GLY A 851 16.83 26.05 -24.15
C GLY A 851 16.24 25.10 -23.09
N GLN A 852 17.13 24.53 -22.26
CA GLN A 852 16.76 23.54 -21.23
C GLN A 852 16.82 24.10 -19.81
N THR A 853 16.76 25.41 -19.67
CA THR A 853 16.78 26.09 -18.37
C THR A 853 15.77 27.21 -18.34
N HIS A 854 15.28 27.48 -17.14
CA HIS A 854 14.39 28.60 -16.86
C HIS A 854 14.77 29.22 -15.50
N ASN A 855 13.94 30.12 -14.96
CA ASN A 855 14.14 30.87 -13.72
C ASN A 855 14.08 30.01 -12.42
N TYR A 856 14.55 28.77 -12.49
CA TYR A 856 14.57 27.81 -11.38
C TYR A 856 15.86 26.96 -11.40
N ASN A 857 16.21 26.29 -10.30
CA ASN A 857 17.50 25.60 -10.12
C ASN A 857 17.52 24.17 -10.70
N ALA A 858 16.97 24.00 -11.90
CA ALA A 858 16.93 22.72 -12.58
C ALA A 858 17.31 22.81 -14.06
N TYR A 859 17.92 21.74 -14.56
CA TYR A 859 18.08 21.48 -15.98
C TYR A 859 16.93 20.60 -16.47
N CYS A 860 16.17 21.05 -17.46
CA CYS A 860 15.08 20.29 -18.05
C CYS A 860 15.66 19.21 -18.98
N ASP A 861 15.77 17.99 -18.47
CA ASP A 861 16.31 16.86 -19.22
C ASP A 861 15.19 16.22 -20.05
N PRO A 862 15.32 16.08 -21.38
CA PRO A 862 14.37 15.32 -22.18
C PRO A 862 14.16 13.88 -21.70
N ALA A 863 15.14 13.27 -21.03
CA ALA A 863 15.00 11.94 -20.42
C ALA A 863 14.03 11.90 -19.22
N ASN A 864 13.66 13.06 -18.69
CA ASN A 864 12.66 13.20 -17.64
C ASN A 864 11.25 13.46 -18.18
N VAL A 865 11.06 13.49 -19.51
CA VAL A 865 9.76 13.48 -20.18
C VAL A 865 9.40 12.03 -20.49
N LEU A 866 8.47 11.47 -19.73
CA LEU A 866 8.09 10.05 -19.82
C LEU A 866 6.66 9.94 -20.35
N ILE A 867 6.41 8.99 -21.24
CA ILE A 867 5.05 8.53 -21.55
C ILE A 867 4.89 7.13 -20.95
N GLU A 868 4.09 7.03 -19.91
CA GLU A 868 3.89 5.79 -19.14
C GLU A 868 2.42 5.67 -18.74
N ASN A 869 1.85 4.46 -18.86
CA ASN A 869 0.46 4.17 -18.47
C ASN A 869 -0.59 5.05 -19.18
N GLY A 870 -0.34 5.47 -20.42
CA GLY A 870 -1.22 6.34 -21.19
C GLY A 870 -1.27 7.78 -20.66
N MET A 871 -0.16 8.26 -20.09
CA MET A 871 -0.06 9.60 -19.51
C MET A 871 1.31 10.21 -19.79
N LEU A 872 1.37 11.54 -19.89
CA LEU A 872 2.61 12.29 -19.80
C LEU A 872 3.03 12.42 -18.33
N ARG A 873 4.28 12.09 -18.01
CA ARG A 873 4.87 12.27 -16.68
C ARG A 873 6.15 13.09 -16.79
N LEU A 874 6.16 14.25 -16.15
CA LEU A 874 7.35 15.08 -16.00
C LEU A 874 8.04 14.72 -14.68
N LYS A 875 9.25 14.17 -14.76
CA LYS A 875 10.02 13.71 -13.60
C LYS A 875 10.99 14.80 -13.11
N VAL A 876 11.13 14.91 -11.80
CA VAL A 876 12.15 15.76 -11.16
C VAL A 876 13.03 14.90 -10.25
N GLU A 877 14.34 15.13 -10.26
CA GLU A 877 15.33 14.37 -9.48
C GLU A 877 16.35 15.31 -8.80
N ASP A 878 16.80 14.92 -7.60
CA ASP A 878 18.00 15.48 -6.95
C ASP A 878 19.27 14.95 -7.62
N LYS A 879 19.45 15.41 -8.85
CA LYS A 879 20.53 15.01 -9.73
C LYS A 879 21.16 16.26 -10.35
N PRO A 880 22.35 16.68 -9.87
CA PRO A 880 23.06 17.80 -10.46
C PRO A 880 23.38 17.57 -11.94
N SER A 881 23.08 18.57 -12.77
CA SER A 881 23.27 18.49 -14.22
C SER A 881 23.44 19.89 -14.81
N HIS A 882 24.40 20.05 -15.74
CA HIS A 882 24.61 21.30 -16.49
C HIS A 882 24.67 22.57 -15.62
N GLY A 883 25.30 22.50 -14.44
CA GLY A 883 25.43 23.64 -13.53
C GLY A 883 24.17 23.99 -12.74
N LYS A 884 23.14 23.14 -12.79
CA LYS A 884 21.93 23.19 -11.97
C LYS A 884 21.95 22.07 -10.93
N LYS A 885 21.29 22.28 -9.80
CA LYS A 885 21.26 21.30 -8.70
C LYS A 885 20.35 20.10 -9.00
N TYR A 886 19.23 20.33 -9.68
CA TYR A 886 18.24 19.30 -10.01
C TYR A 886 18.17 19.04 -11.51
N THR A 887 17.62 17.88 -11.90
CA THR A 887 17.03 17.69 -13.23
C THR A 887 15.51 17.75 -13.13
N SER A 888 14.87 18.31 -14.17
CA SER A 888 13.42 18.42 -14.29
C SER A 888 12.99 18.13 -15.74
N ALA A 889 11.75 18.44 -16.11
CA ALA A 889 11.22 18.32 -17.46
C ALA A 889 10.20 19.42 -17.78
N VAL A 890 10.08 19.70 -19.07
CA VAL A 890 9.08 20.58 -19.68
C VAL A 890 8.73 20.03 -21.07
N VAL A 891 7.47 20.21 -21.46
CA VAL A 891 7.05 20.06 -22.86
C VAL A 891 6.35 21.31 -23.35
N THR A 892 6.56 21.65 -24.62
CA THR A 892 5.96 22.82 -25.27
C THR A 892 5.35 22.45 -26.62
N SER A 893 4.25 23.12 -26.99
CA SER A 893 3.69 23.04 -28.34
C SER A 893 4.31 24.05 -29.31
N TYR A 894 5.39 24.75 -28.93
CA TYR A 894 6.06 25.75 -29.76
C TYR A 894 6.37 25.22 -31.16
N ASN A 895 5.97 25.95 -32.20
CA ASN A 895 6.11 25.56 -33.61
C ASN A 895 5.42 24.23 -34.01
N LYS A 896 4.58 23.66 -33.13
CA LYS A 896 3.76 22.46 -33.37
C LYS A 896 2.28 22.82 -33.41
N PHE A 897 1.85 23.58 -32.41
CA PHE A 897 0.49 24.09 -32.28
C PHE A 897 0.49 25.45 -31.57
N SER A 898 -0.24 26.40 -32.13
CA SER A 898 -0.63 27.64 -31.48
C SER A 898 -2.02 28.04 -31.94
N GLN A 899 -2.76 28.73 -31.08
CA GLN A 899 -4.12 29.16 -31.38
C GLN A 899 -4.40 30.54 -30.76
N LYS A 900 -5.22 31.33 -31.46
CA LYS A 900 -5.75 32.58 -30.93
C LYS A 900 -7.20 32.37 -30.49
N TYR A 901 -7.49 32.67 -29.22
CA TYR A 901 -8.78 32.45 -28.58
C TYR A 901 -9.19 30.97 -28.52
N GLY A 902 -10.16 30.64 -27.67
CA GLY A 902 -10.63 29.27 -27.54
C GLY A 902 -10.88 28.86 -26.09
N TYR A 903 -11.12 27.56 -25.90
CA TYR A 903 -11.07 26.92 -24.60
C TYR A 903 -9.87 25.97 -24.55
N PHE A 904 -9.00 26.13 -23.56
CA PHE A 904 -7.78 25.34 -23.39
C PHE A 904 -7.90 24.60 -22.06
N GLU A 905 -7.74 23.28 -22.06
CA GLU A 905 -7.90 22.48 -20.86
C GLU A 905 -6.96 21.29 -20.84
N GLY A 906 -6.46 20.97 -19.66
CA GLY A 906 -5.75 19.73 -19.41
C GLY A 906 -6.17 19.10 -18.10
N ARG A 907 -5.98 17.79 -18.00
CA ARG A 907 -6.25 17.02 -16.78
C ARG A 907 -4.94 16.59 -16.13
N PHE A 908 -4.71 17.06 -14.91
CA PHE A 908 -3.41 17.02 -14.27
C PHE A 908 -3.48 16.47 -12.87
N LYS A 909 -2.50 15.65 -12.51
CA LYS A 909 -2.21 15.25 -11.14
C LYS A 909 -0.89 15.87 -10.70
N ILE A 910 -1.00 16.75 -9.72
CA ILE A 910 0.06 17.69 -9.35
C ILE A 910 0.72 17.22 -8.04
N PRO A 911 2.06 17.13 -7.99
CA PRO A 911 2.78 16.88 -6.74
C PRO A 911 2.98 18.18 -5.96
N MET A 912 2.79 18.15 -4.64
CA MET A 912 3.04 19.31 -3.76
C MET A 912 4.16 19.00 -2.78
N ALA A 913 5.28 19.72 -2.89
CA ALA A 913 6.40 19.65 -1.95
C ALA A 913 7.28 20.91 -2.03
N LYS A 914 8.09 21.20 -1.00
CA LYS A 914 8.83 22.47 -0.91
C LYS A 914 9.70 22.65 -2.13
N GLY A 915 9.69 23.86 -2.67
CA GLY A 915 10.44 24.16 -3.86
C GLY A 915 9.78 23.70 -5.16
N PHE A 916 8.72 22.88 -5.16
CA PHE A 916 8.01 22.51 -6.39
C PHE A 916 7.21 23.69 -6.96
N TRP A 917 7.26 23.81 -8.28
CA TRP A 917 6.49 24.78 -9.07
C TRP A 917 5.98 24.15 -10.40
N PRO A 918 5.00 23.24 -10.33
CA PRO A 918 4.30 22.72 -11.50
C PRO A 918 3.35 23.77 -12.08
N ALA A 919 3.32 23.88 -13.40
CA ALA A 919 2.51 24.86 -14.11
C ALA A 919 1.99 24.36 -15.47
N PHE A 920 0.86 24.93 -15.89
CA PHE A 920 0.30 24.83 -17.25
C PHE A 920 -0.06 26.24 -17.72
N TRP A 921 0.58 26.69 -18.79
CA TRP A 921 0.61 28.10 -19.16
C TRP A 921 0.81 28.31 -20.66
N MET A 922 0.69 29.56 -21.11
CA MET A 922 0.68 29.93 -22.52
C MET A 922 1.55 31.16 -22.81
N LEU A 923 2.24 31.13 -23.95
CA LEU A 923 3.04 32.25 -24.48
C LEU A 923 2.74 32.54 -25.96
N PRO A 924 2.97 33.77 -26.47
CA PRO A 924 2.78 34.15 -27.87
C PRO A 924 3.61 33.33 -28.86
N TYR A 925 3.09 33.11 -30.07
CA TYR A 925 3.85 32.59 -31.20
C TYR A 925 3.87 33.61 -32.36
N PRO A 926 5.04 34.05 -32.85
CA PRO A 926 6.41 33.73 -32.41
C PRO A 926 6.72 34.20 -30.97
N GLN A 927 7.70 33.58 -30.30
CA GLN A 927 7.90 33.85 -28.88
C GLN A 927 8.40 35.27 -28.58
N HIS A 928 7.68 35.93 -27.68
CA HIS A 928 8.08 37.09 -26.91
C HIS A 928 7.36 37.10 -25.56
N TRP A 929 7.79 37.98 -24.65
CA TRP A 929 7.17 38.17 -23.35
C TRP A 929 7.27 39.63 -22.91
N PRO A 930 6.23 40.20 -22.26
CA PRO A 930 4.84 39.71 -22.18
C PRO A 930 4.13 39.76 -23.56
N PRO A 931 2.89 39.21 -23.72
CA PRO A 931 1.99 38.66 -22.69
C PRO A 931 2.25 37.19 -22.31
N GLU A 932 1.63 36.75 -21.22
CA GLU A 932 1.63 35.38 -20.69
C GLU A 932 0.28 35.10 -20.01
N ILE A 933 -0.28 33.90 -20.21
CA ILE A 933 -1.49 33.45 -19.50
C ILE A 933 -1.17 32.15 -18.77
N ASP A 934 -1.22 32.21 -17.44
CA ASP A 934 -1.08 31.05 -16.57
C ASP A 934 -2.44 30.41 -16.36
N ILE A 935 -2.68 29.26 -16.98
CA ILE A 935 -3.92 28.51 -16.79
C ILE A 935 -3.96 28.00 -15.35
N PHE A 936 -2.83 27.49 -14.86
CA PHE A 936 -2.61 27.30 -13.44
C PHE A 936 -1.12 27.30 -13.06
N GLU A 937 -0.83 27.75 -11.85
CA GLU A 937 0.43 27.53 -11.14
C GLU A 937 0.18 27.14 -9.68
N THR A 938 1.07 26.35 -9.09
CA THR A 938 1.00 25.93 -7.67
C THR A 938 2.39 25.90 -7.03
N ILE A 939 2.46 26.12 -5.70
CA ILE A 939 3.68 26.02 -4.89
C ILE A 939 3.38 25.40 -3.51
N LYS A 940 4.34 24.70 -2.88
CA LYS A 940 4.12 23.93 -1.62
C LYS A 940 3.39 24.68 -0.51
N ASP A 941 3.80 25.93 -0.28
CA ASP A 941 3.45 26.63 0.96
C ASP A 941 2.04 27.23 0.89
N ASP A 942 1.35 27.03 -0.22
CA ASP A 942 0.04 27.58 -0.45
C ASP A 942 -0.87 26.54 -1.10
N PRO A 943 -1.92 26.04 -0.40
CA PRO A 943 -2.96 25.22 -1.01
C PRO A 943 -3.86 26.11 -1.88
N MET A 944 -3.25 26.80 -2.83
CA MET A 944 -3.86 27.71 -3.76
C MET A 944 -3.42 27.38 -5.16
N VAL A 945 -4.39 27.47 -6.06
CA VAL A 945 -4.13 27.50 -7.49
C VAL A 945 -4.08 28.97 -7.91
N TYR A 946 -2.97 29.36 -8.49
CA TYR A 946 -2.75 30.71 -9.02
C TYR A 946 -3.12 30.74 -10.51
N MET A 947 -3.88 31.77 -10.88
CA MET A 947 -4.35 32.01 -12.23
C MET A 947 -4.03 33.45 -12.58
N THR A 948 -3.09 33.68 -13.49
CA THR A 948 -2.52 35.00 -13.73
C THR A 948 -2.51 35.35 -15.20
N TYR A 949 -2.85 36.61 -15.51
CA TYR A 949 -2.62 37.20 -16.82
C TYR A 949 -1.56 38.29 -16.72
N HIS A 950 -0.52 38.21 -17.55
CA HIS A 950 0.56 39.17 -17.65
C HIS A 950 0.51 39.90 -19.01
N TRP A 951 0.70 41.22 -19.00
CA TRP A 951 0.74 42.03 -20.22
C TRP A 951 1.74 43.20 -20.10
N SER A 952 1.96 43.88 -21.23
CA SER A 952 2.73 45.12 -21.30
C SER A 952 1.79 46.31 -21.46
N ASP A 953 1.92 47.31 -20.59
CA ASP A 953 1.23 48.59 -20.69
C ASP A 953 2.25 49.71 -20.81
N ASN A 954 2.35 50.32 -21.99
CA ASN A 954 3.35 51.35 -22.33
C ASN A 954 4.81 50.94 -22.00
N GLY A 955 5.15 49.67 -22.25
CA GLY A 955 6.48 49.12 -21.99
C GLY A 955 6.76 48.74 -20.53
N GLN A 956 5.75 48.87 -19.64
CA GLN A 956 5.81 48.40 -18.26
C GLN A 956 5.07 47.07 -18.12
N HIS A 957 5.66 46.12 -17.40
CA HIS A 957 4.98 44.88 -17.05
C HIS A 957 3.81 45.15 -16.10
N LYS A 958 2.68 44.49 -16.38
CA LYS A 958 1.48 44.48 -15.56
C LYS A 958 0.98 43.05 -15.45
N SER A 959 0.30 42.76 -14.35
CA SER A 959 -0.38 41.48 -14.18
C SER A 959 -1.67 41.62 -13.39
N SER A 960 -2.56 40.67 -13.59
CA SER A 960 -3.79 40.50 -12.83
C SER A 960 -3.94 39.02 -12.53
N GLY A 961 -3.74 38.66 -11.27
CA GLY A 961 -3.87 37.29 -10.78
C GLY A 961 -5.01 37.12 -9.80
N LYS A 962 -5.57 35.92 -9.76
CA LYS A 962 -6.43 35.44 -8.67
C LYS A 962 -5.84 34.14 -8.16
N SER A 963 -5.85 33.96 -6.84
CA SER A 963 -5.63 32.67 -6.23
C SER A 963 -6.97 32.08 -5.81
N TRP A 964 -7.09 30.76 -5.93
CA TRP A 964 -8.26 30.03 -5.49
C TRP A 964 -7.86 28.92 -4.53
N SER A 965 -8.56 28.84 -3.40
CA SER A 965 -8.47 27.74 -2.45
C SER A 965 -9.84 27.23 -2.04
N ASP A 966 -9.91 25.95 -1.69
CA ASP A 966 -11.05 25.24 -1.16
C ASP A 966 -10.53 24.13 -0.24
N LYS A 967 -11.05 24.09 0.98
CA LYS A 967 -10.69 23.11 2.01
C LYS A 967 -11.01 21.65 1.62
N ASN A 968 -11.91 21.46 0.65
CA ASN A 968 -12.34 20.15 0.16
C ASN A 968 -11.68 19.79 -1.18
N PHE A 969 -10.79 20.63 -1.70
CA PHE A 969 -10.07 20.37 -2.94
C PHE A 969 -8.71 19.73 -2.65
N SER A 970 -8.38 18.70 -3.43
CA SER A 970 -7.13 17.98 -3.31
C SER A 970 -6.04 18.63 -4.17
N TYR A 971 -5.20 19.45 -3.56
CA TYR A 971 -4.11 20.14 -4.26
C TYR A 971 -2.97 19.20 -4.69
N SER A 972 -2.90 18.00 -4.09
CA SER A 972 -1.86 17.03 -4.39
C SER A 972 -2.39 15.62 -4.41
N GLY A 973 -2.03 14.85 -5.44
CA GLY A 973 -2.31 13.42 -5.48
C GLY A 973 -3.53 13.00 -6.30
N ASP A 974 -4.40 13.93 -6.68
CA ASP A 974 -5.60 13.66 -7.48
C ASP A 974 -5.56 14.35 -8.84
N PHE A 975 -6.36 13.85 -9.78
CA PHE A 975 -6.47 14.43 -11.12
C PHE A 975 -7.61 15.44 -11.18
N HIS A 976 -7.27 16.69 -11.48
CA HIS A 976 -8.22 17.79 -11.69
C HIS A 976 -8.13 18.34 -13.11
N THR A 977 -9.22 18.92 -13.62
CA THR A 977 -9.17 19.66 -14.89
C THR A 977 -8.92 21.14 -14.64
N TYR A 978 -7.98 21.71 -15.38
CA TYR A 978 -7.63 23.12 -15.34
C TYR A 978 -7.87 23.71 -16.72
N GLY A 979 -8.82 24.63 -16.80
CA GLY A 979 -9.38 25.15 -18.03
C GLY A 979 -9.28 26.67 -18.15
N LEU A 980 -9.24 27.16 -19.38
CA LEU A 980 -9.18 28.57 -19.72
C LEU A 980 -10.07 28.87 -20.92
N LEU A 981 -11.11 29.67 -20.74
CA LEU A 981 -11.82 30.33 -21.83
C LEU A 981 -11.12 31.66 -22.12
N TRP A 982 -10.60 31.81 -23.32
CA TRP A 982 -10.00 33.05 -23.79
C TRP A 982 -10.73 33.54 -25.03
N GLU A 983 -11.38 34.70 -24.90
CA GLU A 983 -12.16 35.40 -25.92
C GLU A 983 -11.65 36.84 -26.05
N PRO A 984 -11.97 37.58 -27.14
CA PRO A 984 -11.55 38.98 -27.30
C PRO A 984 -11.98 39.88 -26.14
N GLU A 985 -13.10 39.58 -25.50
CA GLU A 985 -13.69 40.39 -24.44
C GLU A 985 -13.30 39.94 -23.03
N LYS A 986 -12.82 38.70 -22.86
CA LYS A 986 -12.55 38.14 -21.53
C LYS A 986 -11.58 36.95 -21.53
N ILE A 987 -10.92 36.76 -20.39
CA ILE A 987 -10.20 35.55 -20.02
C ILE A 987 -10.88 35.00 -18.78
N VAL A 988 -11.25 33.72 -18.76
CA VAL A 988 -11.97 33.07 -17.66
C VAL A 988 -11.31 31.73 -17.35
N TRP A 989 -10.99 31.50 -16.09
CA TRP A 989 -10.34 30.28 -15.62
C TRP A 989 -11.33 29.34 -14.95
N TYR A 990 -11.13 28.04 -15.18
CA TYR A 990 -11.97 26.96 -14.68
C TYR A 990 -11.13 25.92 -13.95
N ILE A 991 -11.67 25.40 -12.86
CA ILE A 991 -11.14 24.22 -12.18
C ILE A 991 -12.31 23.24 -11.98
N ASP A 992 -12.16 22.03 -12.51
CA ASP A 992 -13.19 21.00 -12.58
C ASP A 992 -14.51 21.51 -13.21
N GLY A 993 -14.36 22.33 -14.25
CA GLY A 993 -15.45 22.94 -15.01
C GLY A 993 -16.19 24.08 -14.31
N ALA A 994 -15.83 24.44 -13.08
CA ALA A 994 -16.38 25.60 -12.38
C ALA A 994 -15.50 26.85 -12.60
N GLU A 995 -16.12 27.98 -12.94
CA GLU A 995 -15.43 29.28 -13.07
C GLU A 995 -14.83 29.70 -11.71
N ARG A 996 -13.53 30.03 -11.70
CA ARG A 996 -12.79 30.45 -10.49
C ARG A 996 -12.30 31.89 -10.57
N ALA A 997 -12.00 32.39 -11.76
CA ALA A 997 -11.51 33.74 -11.98
C ALA A 997 -11.88 34.24 -13.38
N HIS A 998 -11.93 35.55 -13.55
CA HIS A 998 -12.04 36.18 -14.87
C HIS A 998 -11.33 37.53 -14.93
N PHE A 999 -11.01 37.96 -16.16
CA PHE A 999 -10.43 39.25 -16.52
C PHE A 999 -11.14 39.79 -17.75
N THR A 1000 -11.51 41.08 -17.77
CA THR A 1000 -12.42 41.65 -18.79
C THR A 1000 -11.97 43.01 -19.35
N ASP A 1001 -10.73 43.45 -19.12
CA ASP A 1001 -10.24 44.69 -19.74
C ASP A 1001 -9.83 44.43 -21.19
N THR A 1002 -10.77 44.64 -22.10
CA THR A 1002 -10.64 44.36 -23.53
C THR A 1002 -9.52 45.14 -24.22
N LYS A 1003 -8.97 46.20 -23.61
CA LYS A 1003 -7.88 47.00 -24.21
C LYS A 1003 -6.53 46.29 -24.15
N VAL A 1004 -6.38 45.37 -23.21
CA VAL A 1004 -5.09 44.71 -22.91
C VAL A 1004 -5.13 43.20 -23.08
N ILE A 1005 -6.30 42.61 -23.40
CA ILE A 1005 -6.40 41.19 -23.73
C ILE A 1005 -5.63 40.92 -25.03
N VAL A 1006 -4.71 39.98 -24.95
CA VAL A 1006 -3.86 39.54 -26.05
C VAL A 1006 -4.70 39.10 -27.25
N ASN A 1007 -4.27 39.50 -28.45
CA ASN A 1007 -4.99 39.31 -29.72
C ASN A 1007 -4.16 38.60 -30.80
N GLU A 1008 -3.14 37.86 -30.39
CA GLU A 1008 -2.25 37.06 -31.23
C GLU A 1008 -2.25 35.59 -30.80
N PRO A 1009 -1.85 34.62 -31.65
CA PRO A 1009 -1.84 33.20 -31.28
C PRO A 1009 -0.86 32.89 -30.14
N MET A 1010 -1.23 31.95 -29.28
CA MET A 1010 -0.39 31.47 -28.19
C MET A 1010 -0.21 29.95 -28.25
N TYR A 1011 0.95 29.45 -27.78
CA TYR A 1011 1.29 28.04 -27.66
C TYR A 1011 1.28 27.60 -26.19
N LEU A 1012 1.19 26.29 -25.94
CA LEU A 1012 1.07 25.69 -24.61
C LEU A 1012 2.43 25.26 -24.06
N LEU A 1013 2.60 25.41 -22.74
CA LEU A 1013 3.73 24.88 -21.98
C LEU A 1013 3.25 24.11 -20.75
N ILE A 1014 3.89 22.97 -20.47
CA ILE A 1014 3.69 22.19 -19.24
C ILE A 1014 5.08 21.96 -18.65
N ASN A 1015 5.38 22.54 -17.48
CA ASN A 1015 6.67 22.38 -16.82
C ASN A 1015 6.53 21.96 -15.36
N PHE A 1016 7.61 21.38 -14.85
CA PHE A 1016 7.77 21.11 -13.42
C PHE A 1016 8.94 21.92 -12.86
N GLY A 1017 8.75 23.21 -12.59
CA GLY A 1017 9.78 24.05 -11.97
C GLY A 1017 10.17 23.56 -10.57
N ILE A 1018 11.43 23.82 -10.17
CA ILE A 1018 11.89 23.48 -8.82
C ILE A 1018 13.00 24.40 -8.30
N ASP A 1019 12.96 24.73 -7.01
CA ASP A 1019 13.97 25.52 -6.29
C ASP A 1019 14.20 26.88 -6.97
N ALA A 1020 13.26 27.79 -6.75
CA ALA A 1020 13.21 29.13 -7.34
C ALA A 1020 12.76 30.15 -6.29
N ASP A 1021 12.86 31.44 -6.62
CA ASP A 1021 12.58 32.53 -5.67
C ASP A 1021 11.17 32.46 -5.08
N TRP A 1022 10.16 32.07 -5.88
CA TRP A 1022 8.77 31.99 -5.44
C TRP A 1022 8.42 30.74 -4.62
N PRO A 1023 8.65 29.49 -5.10
CA PRO A 1023 8.41 28.28 -4.31
C PRO A 1023 9.41 28.09 -3.15
N GLY A 1024 10.48 28.90 -3.11
CA GLY A 1024 11.59 28.80 -2.17
C GLY A 1024 12.49 27.59 -2.44
N PRO A 1025 13.56 27.43 -1.64
CA PRO A 1025 14.46 26.31 -1.80
C PRO A 1025 13.83 25.00 -1.35
N CYS A 1026 14.15 23.90 -2.03
CA CYS A 1026 13.84 22.57 -1.54
C CYS A 1026 14.48 22.32 -0.18
N ASP A 1027 13.82 21.53 0.65
CA ASP A 1027 14.29 21.15 1.98
C ASP A 1027 14.31 19.61 2.12
N ALA A 1028 14.62 19.10 3.31
CA ALA A 1028 14.67 17.66 3.58
C ALA A 1028 13.31 16.94 3.41
N THR A 1029 12.21 17.68 3.25
CA THR A 1029 10.86 17.14 3.03
C THR A 1029 10.48 17.07 1.55
N THR A 1030 11.29 17.63 0.65
CA THR A 1030 11.04 17.55 -0.81
C THR A 1030 11.34 16.13 -1.32
N PRO A 1031 10.34 15.39 -1.83
CA PRO A 1031 10.53 14.01 -2.25
C PRO A 1031 11.15 13.92 -3.64
N PHE A 1032 12.14 13.05 -3.81
CA PHE A 1032 12.74 12.74 -5.11
C PHE A 1032 12.86 11.21 -5.32
N PRO A 1033 12.64 10.70 -6.54
CA PRO A 1033 12.07 11.42 -7.67
C PRO A 1033 10.59 11.78 -7.43
N SER A 1034 10.12 12.85 -8.07
CA SER A 1034 8.70 13.24 -8.06
C SER A 1034 8.17 13.40 -9.48
N TYR A 1035 6.85 13.25 -9.62
CA TYR A 1035 6.18 13.19 -10.93
C TYR A 1035 5.00 14.16 -10.98
N TYR A 1036 4.98 14.99 -12.02
CA TYR A 1036 3.84 15.79 -12.44
C TYR A 1036 3.19 15.13 -13.64
N GLU A 1037 1.94 14.70 -13.49
CA GLU A 1037 1.28 13.78 -14.41
C GLU A 1037 0.14 14.48 -15.17
N CYS A 1038 0.04 14.23 -16.47
CA CYS A 1038 -0.99 14.76 -17.34
C CYS A 1038 -1.65 13.60 -18.10
N ASP A 1039 -2.97 13.47 -17.92
CA ASP A 1039 -3.80 12.43 -18.53
C ASP A 1039 -4.16 12.79 -19.98
N TRP A 1040 -4.57 14.03 -20.21
CA TRP A 1040 -4.85 14.54 -21.55
C TRP A 1040 -4.79 16.06 -21.62
N ILE A 1041 -4.62 16.57 -22.85
CA ILE A 1041 -4.75 17.98 -23.23
C ILE A 1041 -5.79 18.12 -24.34
N ARG A 1042 -6.67 19.12 -24.25
CA ARG A 1042 -7.64 19.48 -25.29
C ARG A 1042 -7.72 20.99 -25.48
N VAL A 1043 -7.79 21.41 -26.74
CA VAL A 1043 -8.00 22.82 -27.12
C VAL A 1043 -9.15 22.91 -28.10
N PHE A 1044 -10.01 23.89 -27.91
CA PHE A 1044 -11.20 24.10 -28.72
C PHE A 1044 -11.23 25.52 -29.27
N GLN A 1045 -11.70 25.66 -30.50
CA GLN A 1045 -12.01 26.93 -31.13
C GLN A 1045 -13.53 27.11 -31.18
N LYS A 1046 -14.04 28.30 -30.86
CA LYS A 1046 -15.44 28.65 -31.07
C LYS A 1046 -15.71 28.81 -32.58
N ASN A 1047 -16.73 28.11 -33.08
CA ASN A 1047 -17.14 28.15 -34.49
C ASN A 1047 -17.72 29.48 -34.92
#